data_AF-A0A3M6VFP2-F1
#
_entry.id   AF-A0A3M6VFP2-F1
#
_cell.length_a   1.000
_cell.length_b   1.000
_cell.length_c   1.000
_cell.angle_alpha   90.00
_cell.angle_beta   90.00
_cell.angle_gamma   90.00
#
_symmetry.space_group_name_H-M   'P 1'
#
loop_
_entity.id
_entity.type
_entity.pdbx_description
1 polymer ?
#
loop_
_entity_poly.entity_id
_entity_poly.type
_entity_poly.pdbx_seq_one_letter_code
_entity_poly.pdbx_strand_id
1 'polypeptide(L)'
;MTESWLTMSTPKETPAPNMMPFHAPDARYTLGICVMERKARSAPMLEILGRLPPDLFRVEFFGDETILNQPVDEWPRCDALIAFFSKGFPLQKAQDYVTLRRPIVVNDLDTQYVLQDRREVYRVLQEHDVPTPRHVFVNRDGYGGQIGPPKVVEGEDFIEVDGVRINKPFVEKPVDGEDHNIHIYYPMSAGGGCKRLFRKIGNRSSEYDTQVNTVRAGEGSYVYEEFLSTQGTDVKVYTVGPHYAHAEARKSPVLDGRVVRDADGKEVRCPVMLSTEEKHVAYRVCRAFKQTICGFDILRVRDASYVCDVNGWSFVKNSEKYYDDCGILLTQYLEQALAGATDGEDFGTYSSAFSSVTFRFAPDAPPPSAELSEPPTAHRHAMLRGPFASTVDSELSEGDSITDGNEDTLYQEEELRCVLAVIRHGDRTPKQKMKMNVCHPAFLQFYEDRLREAQEENGDGNDPKKKKKKDLKIKAVANLERLLLVSKDLLRKYETRDPAFMEFLEHRQVKFGEDATDRVKGYRTLRDVLQRWQLVGINRKVQLKPKEFLDVSVATTTENEVQQQTRRVSKLLLIIKWGGDLTHTGEEQAEHLGQKFRRMMYPGGAGGLNRLHSTYRHDLKIYTSDEGRVQKTAASFAKGLLELEGDIIPILVGLVLKSKDADSMLDQSGSSAQEIIMRVKQRLHKIIHREDHCSQLIDSNSRLIRSVALALTKVDQPIKKMGIMHKLLQSLKEQLTRMIQEKAEFRTELERLQQTKATADRVAPAMSRSASVDELNRARCRHVHSYAPRKKHSEGSNISSDAANSSVGLRKMRLHESLPPEEVKYPEPCGRETMEVMRERWAKLYRDFYVKKRDTYDLSKIPDIHDCIRYDAVHNAHLNLTDVRELLEISSALSHALVPQEYGINVDEKIFIGSAMCRTLLSKINTDLDLARGLKPDLLKDHNTHRLNPSYAKKVKSAHRSVRTRLYFTSESHLHSLLNALRFGRGECTIKSPIGEESRKWIEDITELCYMTHFVVRVFERVQYPLDDFARFRVEISMSPGAHQDPLVSDPEKQLHVAPLKIISREGLTCQELVDYVADCIDYAEENEAKEMISRTVASNGDNSPEKASSGDVTPVKHSMYSLSDNSGDSNFSNDN
;
A
#
# COMPACT_ATOMS: atom_id res chain seq x y z
N MET A 1 74.39 -5.17 37.33
CA MET A 1 73.67 -6.33 37.88
C MET A 1 72.71 -6.79 36.80
N THR A 2 73.14 -7.56 35.79
CA THR A 2 73.39 -9.01 35.78
C THR A 2 72.11 -9.86 35.81
N GLU A 3 71.81 -10.39 34.62
CA GLU A 3 71.46 -11.79 34.31
C GLU A 3 70.14 -12.44 34.74
N SER A 4 69.69 -13.27 33.78
CA SER A 4 68.94 -14.53 33.88
C SER A 4 67.42 -14.46 33.85
N TRP A 5 66.85 -14.84 32.70
CA TRP A 5 65.67 -15.71 32.63
C TRP A 5 65.76 -16.56 31.35
N LEU A 6 65.99 -17.86 31.51
CA LEU A 6 65.94 -18.89 30.48
C LEU A 6 65.04 -20.03 30.99
N THR A 7 64.21 -20.51 30.06
CA THR A 7 63.45 -21.79 30.01
C THR A 7 62.27 -22.01 30.97
N MET A 8 61.06 -22.07 30.40
CA MET A 8 60.14 -23.22 30.57
C MET A 8 59.18 -23.34 29.35
N SER A 9 59.34 -24.45 28.62
CA SER A 9 58.33 -25.32 27.98
C SER A 9 56.99 -24.75 27.47
N THR A 10 56.77 -24.95 26.17
CA THR A 10 55.53 -24.78 25.39
C THR A 10 54.30 -25.50 25.99
N PRO A 11 53.13 -24.85 26.09
CA PRO A 11 51.86 -25.54 26.34
C PRO A 11 51.35 -26.17 25.04
N LYS A 12 50.97 -27.45 25.10
CA LYS A 12 50.09 -28.07 24.11
C LYS A 12 48.71 -27.42 24.22
N GLU A 13 48.35 -26.59 23.24
CA GLU A 13 46.98 -26.15 23.06
C GLU A 13 46.13 -27.35 22.59
N THR A 14 45.16 -27.73 23.41
CA THR A 14 44.01 -28.54 22.98
C THR A 14 43.14 -27.68 22.06
N PRO A 15 42.82 -28.12 20.84
CA PRO A 15 41.98 -27.33 19.95
C PRO A 15 40.54 -27.26 20.47
N ALA A 16 39.93 -26.07 20.34
CA ALA A 16 38.55 -25.81 20.71
C ALA A 16 37.57 -26.63 19.85
N PRO A 17 36.48 -27.18 20.43
CA PRO A 17 35.48 -27.94 19.68
C PRO A 17 34.52 -26.97 18.98
N ASN A 18 34.73 -26.71 17.68
CA ASN A 18 33.70 -26.26 16.70
C ASN A 18 34.26 -25.89 15.31
N MET A 19 35.50 -26.27 14.97
CA MET A 19 35.89 -26.27 13.57
C MET A 19 35.40 -27.57 12.92
N MET A 20 34.52 -27.45 11.92
CA MET A 20 34.53 -28.19 10.65
C MET A 20 33.10 -28.44 10.06
N PRO A 21 32.28 -27.42 9.74
CA PRO A 21 31.12 -27.61 8.86
C PRO A 21 31.49 -27.88 7.38
N PHE A 22 32.78 -27.80 7.04
CA PHE A 22 33.28 -27.91 5.66
C PHE A 22 34.15 -29.15 5.41
N HIS A 23 34.43 -29.94 6.45
CA HIS A 23 35.27 -31.13 6.35
C HIS A 23 34.39 -32.37 6.10
N ALA A 24 34.14 -32.65 4.83
CA ALA A 24 33.38 -33.82 4.38
C ALA A 24 34.30 -34.76 3.57
N PRO A 25 35.00 -35.70 4.23
CA PRO A 25 35.96 -36.56 3.54
C PRO A 25 35.30 -37.50 2.52
N ASP A 26 34.03 -37.85 2.75
CA ASP A 26 33.24 -38.77 1.92
C ASP A 26 32.37 -38.05 0.86
N ALA A 27 32.55 -36.73 0.68
CA ALA A 27 31.75 -35.97 -0.29
C ALA A 27 32.03 -36.40 -1.73
N ARG A 28 30.99 -36.41 -2.56
CA ARG A 28 31.08 -36.82 -3.97
C ARG A 28 31.90 -35.87 -4.83
N TYR A 29 31.84 -34.56 -4.57
CA TYR A 29 32.52 -33.52 -5.36
C TYR A 29 33.28 -32.55 -4.46
N THR A 30 34.35 -31.96 -4.98
CA THR A 30 35.14 -30.92 -4.32
C THR A 30 34.86 -29.55 -4.95
N LEU A 31 34.41 -28.59 -4.14
CA LEU A 31 34.19 -27.19 -4.51
C LEU A 31 35.35 -26.32 -4.02
N GLY A 32 36.16 -25.82 -4.95
CA GLY A 32 37.27 -24.91 -4.67
C GLY A 32 36.82 -23.45 -4.51
N ILE A 33 37.25 -22.80 -3.44
CA ILE A 33 37.04 -21.38 -3.17
C ILE A 33 38.36 -20.64 -3.42
N CYS A 34 38.50 -20.11 -4.64
CA CYS A 34 39.70 -19.42 -5.12
C CYS A 34 39.45 -17.92 -5.21
N VAL A 35 39.40 -17.26 -4.05
CA VAL A 35 39.30 -15.80 -3.92
C VAL A 35 40.10 -15.31 -2.73
N MET A 36 40.36 -14.00 -2.68
CA MET A 36 41.07 -13.39 -1.54
C MET A 36 40.39 -13.74 -0.21
N GLU A 37 41.18 -13.99 0.83
CA GLU A 37 40.76 -14.54 2.13
C GLU A 37 39.61 -13.74 2.76
N ARG A 38 39.69 -12.41 2.68
CA ARG A 38 38.65 -11.50 3.19
C ARG A 38 37.27 -11.75 2.55
N LYS A 39 37.23 -12.23 1.31
CA LYS A 39 36.01 -12.58 0.58
C LYS A 39 35.61 -14.03 0.85
N ALA A 40 36.58 -14.95 0.83
CA ALA A 40 36.38 -16.38 1.11
C ALA A 40 35.74 -16.62 2.48
N ARG A 41 36.20 -15.91 3.52
CA ARG A 41 35.67 -16.02 4.89
C ARG A 41 34.67 -14.94 5.28
N SER A 42 34.07 -14.26 4.30
CA SER A 42 33.03 -13.29 4.61
C SER A 42 31.78 -13.99 5.14
N ALA A 43 31.07 -13.37 6.10
CA ALA A 43 29.87 -13.97 6.70
C ALA A 43 28.84 -14.47 5.65
N PRO A 44 28.48 -13.71 4.59
CA PRO A 44 27.58 -14.22 3.56
C PRO A 44 28.10 -15.47 2.82
N MET A 45 29.42 -15.55 2.58
CA MET A 45 30.03 -16.70 1.91
C MET A 45 29.92 -17.94 2.81
N LEU A 46 30.27 -17.82 4.09
CA LEU A 46 30.20 -18.94 5.04
C LEU A 46 28.77 -19.42 5.26
N GLU A 47 27.80 -18.51 5.34
CA GLU A 47 26.37 -18.84 5.45
C GLU A 47 25.88 -19.67 4.26
N ILE A 48 26.28 -19.31 3.03
CA ILE A 48 25.87 -20.03 1.82
C ILE A 48 26.59 -21.37 1.70
N LEU A 49 27.90 -21.40 1.93
CA LEU A 49 28.69 -22.63 1.87
C LEU A 49 28.23 -23.64 2.92
N GLY A 50 27.84 -23.18 4.12
CA GLY A 50 27.33 -24.04 5.20
C GLY A 50 25.95 -24.66 4.91
N ARG A 51 25.26 -24.21 3.86
CA ARG A 51 23.97 -24.76 3.39
C ARG A 51 24.13 -25.76 2.25
N LEU A 52 25.34 -25.95 1.74
CA LEU A 52 25.59 -26.98 0.73
C LEU A 52 25.54 -28.36 1.38
N PRO A 53 24.95 -29.38 0.74
CA PRO A 53 24.88 -30.73 1.30
C PRO A 53 26.29 -31.31 1.51
N PRO A 54 26.65 -31.72 2.73
CA PRO A 54 28.01 -32.19 3.04
C PRO A 54 28.33 -33.56 2.40
N ASP A 55 27.32 -34.37 2.12
CA ASP A 55 27.42 -35.61 1.36
C ASP A 55 27.76 -35.39 -0.12
N LEU A 56 27.37 -34.23 -0.67
CA LEU A 56 27.58 -33.90 -2.07
C LEU A 56 28.85 -33.06 -2.29
N PHE A 57 29.12 -32.07 -1.45
CA PHE A 57 30.20 -31.10 -1.65
C PHE A 57 31.14 -30.99 -0.46
N ARG A 58 32.43 -31.24 -0.70
CA ARG A 58 33.54 -30.82 0.17
C ARG A 58 34.03 -29.45 -0.28
N VAL A 59 34.11 -28.50 0.65
CA VAL A 59 34.57 -27.14 0.37
C VAL A 59 36.06 -27.01 0.67
N GLU A 60 36.84 -26.61 -0.33
CA GLU A 60 38.30 -26.43 -0.23
C GLU A 60 38.66 -24.94 -0.40
N PHE A 61 39.26 -24.33 0.62
CA PHE A 61 39.70 -22.94 0.57
C PHE A 61 41.17 -22.85 0.13
N PHE A 62 41.46 -22.17 -0.98
CA PHE A 62 42.84 -22.10 -1.48
C PHE A 62 43.73 -21.21 -0.61
N GLY A 63 43.19 -20.11 -0.10
CA GLY A 63 43.91 -19.16 0.75
C GLY A 63 44.86 -18.22 0.01
N ASP A 64 45.15 -17.07 0.62
CA ASP A 64 45.96 -16.01 -0.01
C ASP A 64 47.39 -16.44 -0.33
N GLU A 65 48.02 -17.27 0.52
CA GLU A 65 49.40 -17.72 0.32
C GLU A 65 49.54 -18.54 -0.97
N THR A 66 48.65 -19.50 -1.18
CA THR A 66 48.60 -20.32 -2.40
C THR A 66 48.24 -19.48 -3.62
N ILE A 67 47.18 -18.68 -3.53
CA ILE A 67 46.70 -17.86 -4.65
C ILE A 67 47.77 -16.87 -5.13
N LEU A 68 48.47 -16.21 -4.21
CA LEU A 68 49.45 -15.17 -4.57
C LEU A 68 50.81 -15.77 -4.94
N ASN A 69 51.34 -16.70 -4.13
CA ASN A 69 52.75 -17.07 -4.17
C ASN A 69 53.04 -18.39 -4.87
N GLN A 70 52.14 -19.37 -4.80
CA GLN A 70 52.38 -20.70 -5.37
C GLN A 70 52.03 -20.75 -6.87
N PRO A 71 52.72 -21.57 -7.68
CA PRO A 71 52.37 -21.79 -9.07
C PRO A 71 51.05 -22.58 -9.19
N VAL A 72 50.32 -22.38 -10.28
CA VAL A 72 48.93 -22.87 -10.44
C VAL A 72 48.80 -24.39 -10.51
N ASP A 73 49.88 -25.10 -10.84
CA ASP A 73 49.93 -26.56 -10.84
C ASP A 73 50.04 -27.15 -9.44
N GLU A 74 50.50 -26.38 -8.46
CA GLU A 74 50.52 -26.76 -7.03
C GLU A 74 49.21 -26.47 -6.30
N TRP A 75 48.27 -25.72 -6.91
CA TRP A 75 47.00 -25.39 -6.29
C TRP A 75 46.12 -26.62 -6.03
N PRO A 76 45.25 -26.59 -5.00
CA PRO A 76 44.35 -27.69 -4.68
C PRO A 76 43.47 -28.08 -5.88
N ARG A 77 43.20 -29.38 -6.04
CA ARG A 77 42.30 -29.87 -7.10
C ARG A 77 40.84 -29.74 -6.66
N CYS A 78 39.97 -29.35 -7.59
CA CYS A 78 38.54 -29.28 -7.37
C CYS A 78 37.77 -29.67 -8.64
N ASP A 79 36.53 -30.14 -8.47
CA ASP A 79 35.62 -30.48 -9.56
C ASP A 79 34.85 -29.23 -10.02
N ALA A 80 34.56 -28.33 -9.08
CA ALA A 80 33.95 -27.03 -9.34
C ALA A 80 34.73 -25.89 -8.65
N LEU A 81 34.67 -24.69 -9.21
CA LEU A 81 35.44 -23.53 -8.79
C LEU A 81 34.56 -22.29 -8.64
N ILE A 82 34.64 -21.66 -7.45
CA ILE A 82 34.21 -20.29 -7.22
C ILE A 82 35.45 -19.40 -7.23
N ALA A 83 35.56 -18.56 -8.26
CA ALA A 83 36.61 -17.56 -8.39
C ALA A 83 36.03 -16.26 -8.95
N PHE A 84 36.40 -15.14 -8.34
CA PHE A 84 35.99 -13.82 -8.80
C PHE A 84 36.99 -12.74 -8.40
N PHE A 85 37.11 -11.73 -9.26
CA PHE A 85 38.00 -10.61 -9.06
C PHE A 85 37.62 -9.80 -7.82
N SER A 86 38.64 -9.40 -7.09
CA SER A 86 38.59 -8.31 -6.13
C SER A 86 39.97 -7.68 -6.05
N LYS A 87 40.08 -6.42 -5.57
CA LYS A 87 41.37 -5.73 -5.47
C LYS A 87 42.46 -6.61 -4.84
N GLY A 88 43.52 -6.89 -5.62
CA GLY A 88 44.66 -7.73 -5.25
C GLY A 88 44.59 -9.19 -5.73
N PHE A 89 43.48 -9.63 -6.34
CA PHE A 89 43.31 -10.99 -6.84
C PHE A 89 43.96 -11.21 -8.21
N PRO A 90 44.82 -12.23 -8.39
CA PRO A 90 45.48 -12.50 -9.66
C PRO A 90 44.57 -13.29 -10.62
N LEU A 91 43.67 -12.58 -11.31
CA LEU A 91 42.68 -13.18 -12.22
C LEU A 91 43.31 -14.06 -13.32
N GLN A 92 44.45 -13.65 -13.88
CA GLN A 92 45.19 -14.44 -14.87
C GLN A 92 45.60 -15.81 -14.34
N LYS A 93 46.10 -15.90 -13.09
CA LYS A 93 46.47 -17.20 -12.49
C LYS A 93 45.25 -18.11 -12.33
N ALA A 94 44.09 -17.56 -12.01
CA ALA A 94 42.85 -18.33 -11.94
C ALA A 94 42.43 -18.86 -13.33
N GLN A 95 42.61 -18.09 -14.40
CA GLN A 95 42.37 -18.56 -15.78
C GLN A 95 43.36 -19.65 -16.20
N ASP A 96 44.64 -19.51 -15.84
CA ASP A 96 45.67 -20.52 -16.10
C ASP A 96 45.33 -21.83 -15.36
N TYR A 97 44.87 -21.74 -14.12
CA TYR A 97 44.37 -22.88 -13.34
C TYR A 97 43.16 -23.54 -14.00
N VAL A 98 42.16 -22.76 -14.43
CA VAL A 98 40.96 -23.29 -15.11
C VAL A 98 41.34 -23.99 -16.42
N THR A 99 42.29 -23.42 -17.16
CA THR A 99 42.81 -24.03 -18.40
C THR A 99 43.51 -25.36 -18.13
N LEU A 100 44.30 -25.42 -17.06
CA LEU A 100 45.07 -26.61 -16.65
C LEU A 100 44.18 -27.73 -16.08
N ARG A 101 43.24 -27.39 -15.20
CA ARG A 101 42.49 -28.34 -14.37
C ARG A 101 41.05 -28.57 -14.84
N ARG A 102 40.50 -27.67 -15.66
CA ARG A 102 39.14 -27.73 -16.25
C ARG A 102 37.99 -27.99 -15.23
N PRO A 103 37.95 -27.31 -14.08
CA PRO A 103 36.79 -27.40 -13.18
C PRO A 103 35.57 -26.72 -13.79
N ILE A 104 34.36 -27.06 -13.31
CA ILE A 104 33.15 -26.27 -13.58
C ILE A 104 33.28 -24.92 -12.86
N VAL A 105 33.28 -23.82 -13.59
CA VAL A 105 33.36 -22.47 -12.99
C VAL A 105 31.96 -21.89 -12.80
N VAL A 106 31.68 -21.35 -11.62
CA VAL A 106 30.35 -20.76 -11.31
C VAL A 106 30.10 -19.46 -12.07
N ASN A 107 31.10 -18.57 -12.10
CA ASN A 107 31.07 -17.34 -12.89
C ASN A 107 32.24 -17.37 -13.86
N ASP A 108 31.97 -17.05 -15.12
CA ASP A 108 33.00 -16.94 -16.16
C ASP A 108 34.10 -15.94 -15.73
N LEU A 109 35.36 -16.29 -15.96
CA LEU A 109 36.51 -15.48 -15.53
C LEU A 109 36.88 -14.40 -16.55
N ASP A 110 36.72 -14.67 -17.84
CA ASP A 110 37.10 -13.76 -18.93
C ASP A 110 36.26 -12.48 -18.90
N THR A 111 34.95 -12.66 -18.70
CA THR A 111 33.99 -11.56 -18.57
C THR A 111 34.22 -10.69 -17.34
N GLN A 112 35.07 -11.08 -16.38
CA GLN A 112 35.41 -10.23 -15.24
C GLN A 112 36.39 -9.09 -15.58
N TYR A 113 37.10 -9.19 -16.71
CA TYR A 113 37.85 -8.05 -17.25
C TYR A 113 36.91 -6.99 -17.85
N VAL A 114 35.80 -7.43 -18.48
CA VAL A 114 34.76 -6.52 -18.99
C VAL A 114 34.19 -5.67 -17.86
N LEU A 115 33.96 -6.26 -16.69
CA LEU A 115 33.41 -5.57 -15.52
C LEU A 115 34.34 -4.48 -14.95
N GLN A 116 35.63 -4.52 -15.26
CA GLN A 116 36.61 -3.53 -14.79
C GLN A 116 36.62 -2.26 -15.63
N ASP A 117 36.03 -2.26 -16.83
CA ASP A 117 35.92 -1.07 -17.69
C ASP A 117 34.44 -0.74 -17.95
N ARG A 118 33.98 0.42 -17.46
CA ARG A 118 32.58 0.85 -17.61
C ARG A 118 32.18 1.02 -19.08
N ARG A 119 33.12 1.28 -19.98
CA ARG A 119 32.84 1.40 -21.42
C ARG A 119 32.43 0.04 -21.99
N GLU A 120 33.16 -1.01 -21.64
CA GLU A 120 32.85 -2.38 -22.02
C GLU A 120 31.55 -2.86 -21.39
N VAL A 121 31.30 -2.54 -20.11
CA VAL A 121 30.02 -2.82 -19.46
C VAL A 121 28.85 -2.20 -20.23
N TYR A 122 28.95 -0.92 -20.59
CA TYR A 122 27.88 -0.22 -21.30
C TYR A 122 27.70 -0.74 -22.72
N ARG A 123 28.79 -1.10 -23.41
CA ARG A 123 28.74 -1.76 -24.73
C ARG A 123 27.97 -3.09 -24.66
N VAL A 124 28.32 -3.96 -23.70
CA VAL A 124 27.64 -5.26 -23.53
C VAL A 124 26.17 -5.08 -23.18
N LEU A 125 25.82 -4.11 -22.32
CA LEU A 125 24.43 -3.80 -21.99
C LEU A 125 23.63 -3.38 -23.24
N GLN A 126 24.19 -2.50 -24.07
CA GLN A 126 23.56 -2.03 -25.30
C GLN A 126 23.38 -3.16 -26.33
N GLU A 127 24.39 -4.01 -26.53
CA GLU A 127 24.31 -5.16 -27.46
C GLU A 127 23.23 -6.17 -27.09
N HIS A 128 22.83 -6.23 -25.81
CA HIS A 128 21.82 -7.13 -25.30
C HIS A 128 20.47 -6.45 -25.01
N ASP A 129 20.24 -5.26 -25.59
CA ASP A 129 19.02 -4.46 -25.41
C ASP A 129 18.68 -4.16 -23.94
N VAL A 130 19.69 -3.95 -23.09
CA VAL A 130 19.48 -3.55 -21.69
C VAL A 130 19.46 -2.02 -21.61
N PRO A 131 18.37 -1.39 -21.13
CA PRO A 131 18.28 0.06 -21.05
C PRO A 131 19.32 0.66 -20.11
N THR A 132 20.06 1.67 -20.60
CA THR A 132 21.04 2.46 -19.83
C THR A 132 20.70 3.96 -19.94
N PRO A 133 21.14 4.81 -18.99
CA PRO A 133 21.05 6.26 -19.16
C PRO A 133 21.74 6.70 -20.46
N ARG A 134 21.26 7.79 -21.08
CA ARG A 134 21.96 8.35 -22.26
C ARG A 134 23.33 8.85 -21.83
N HIS A 135 24.37 8.45 -22.56
CA HIS A 135 25.76 8.68 -22.16
C HIS A 135 26.67 8.96 -23.35
N VAL A 136 27.85 9.52 -23.05
CA VAL A 136 28.96 9.76 -23.96
C VAL A 136 30.28 9.41 -23.25
N PHE A 137 31.29 9.02 -24.03
CA PHE A 137 32.61 8.66 -23.52
C PHE A 137 33.63 9.73 -23.89
N VAL A 138 34.43 10.14 -22.92
CA VAL A 138 35.62 10.96 -23.13
C VAL A 138 36.84 10.09 -22.88
N ASN A 139 37.45 9.60 -23.96
CA ASN A 139 38.62 8.74 -23.91
C ASN A 139 39.90 9.55 -24.13
N ARG A 140 40.80 9.56 -23.15
CA ARG A 140 42.12 10.20 -23.23
C ARG A 140 43.27 9.18 -23.14
N ASP A 141 42.93 7.90 -23.03
CA ASP A 141 43.80 6.75 -22.77
C ASP A 141 44.08 5.89 -24.01
N GLY A 142 43.69 6.34 -25.21
CA GLY A 142 43.90 5.61 -26.47
C GLY A 142 42.94 4.44 -26.72
N TYR A 143 41.88 4.32 -25.91
CA TYR A 143 40.83 3.32 -26.08
C TYR A 143 40.20 3.36 -27.48
N GLY A 144 39.96 2.18 -28.06
CA GLY A 144 39.39 2.04 -29.41
C GLY A 144 40.31 2.51 -30.54
N GLY A 145 41.61 2.72 -30.29
CA GLY A 145 42.57 3.19 -31.28
C GLY A 145 42.48 4.69 -31.60
N GLN A 146 41.91 5.50 -30.69
CA GLN A 146 41.84 6.95 -30.86
C GLN A 146 43.22 7.60 -30.73
N ILE A 147 43.64 8.36 -31.77
CA ILE A 147 44.98 8.96 -31.91
C ILE A 147 45.02 10.42 -31.42
N GLY A 148 43.90 11.01 -31.02
CA GLY A 148 43.82 12.38 -30.52
C GLY A 148 42.73 12.58 -29.46
N PRO A 149 42.84 13.61 -28.58
CA PRO A 149 41.86 13.85 -27.53
C PRO A 149 40.50 14.25 -28.14
N PRO A 150 39.37 13.72 -27.61
CA PRO A 150 38.04 14.00 -28.13
C PRO A 150 37.71 15.48 -28.01
N LYS A 151 36.90 16.00 -28.93
CA LYS A 151 36.47 17.40 -28.89
C LYS A 151 35.40 17.53 -27.79
N VAL A 152 35.84 17.98 -26.62
CA VAL A 152 34.96 18.29 -25.48
C VAL A 152 34.68 19.78 -25.45
N VAL A 153 33.41 20.16 -25.52
CA VAL A 153 32.94 21.53 -25.32
C VAL A 153 32.15 21.57 -24.02
N GLU A 154 32.67 22.28 -23.03
CA GLU A 154 31.97 22.55 -21.77
C GLU A 154 31.29 23.91 -21.86
N GLY A 155 29.97 23.93 -21.64
CA GLY A 155 29.20 25.16 -21.46
C GLY A 155 28.78 25.34 -20.00
N GLU A 156 28.09 26.44 -19.70
CA GLU A 156 27.65 26.76 -18.33
C GLU A 156 26.77 25.64 -17.73
N ASP A 157 25.80 25.16 -18.49
CA ASP A 157 24.81 24.14 -18.06
C ASP A 157 24.83 22.87 -18.93
N PHE A 158 25.93 22.58 -19.63
CA PHE A 158 26.03 21.37 -20.46
C PHE A 158 27.48 20.95 -20.73
N ILE A 159 27.65 19.69 -21.14
CA ILE A 159 28.84 19.18 -21.80
C ILE A 159 28.46 18.62 -23.17
N GLU A 160 29.28 18.83 -24.18
CA GLU A 160 29.11 18.27 -25.52
C GLU A 160 30.39 17.54 -25.92
N VAL A 161 30.23 16.27 -26.33
CA VAL A 161 31.32 15.39 -26.74
C VAL A 161 30.93 14.80 -28.09
N ASP A 162 31.77 15.01 -29.11
CA ASP A 162 31.54 14.53 -30.47
C ASP A 162 30.14 14.85 -31.04
N GLY A 163 29.64 16.05 -30.73
CA GLY A 163 28.33 16.55 -31.18
C GLY A 163 27.13 16.06 -30.34
N VAL A 164 27.36 15.21 -29.34
CA VAL A 164 26.32 14.75 -28.41
C VAL A 164 26.36 15.58 -27.14
N ARG A 165 25.31 16.39 -26.95
CA ARG A 165 25.16 17.26 -25.78
C ARG A 165 24.40 16.59 -24.63
N ILE A 166 24.95 16.67 -23.42
CA ILE A 166 24.34 16.25 -22.15
C ILE A 166 24.20 17.50 -21.26
N ASN A 167 22.97 17.83 -20.83
CA ASN A 167 22.71 19.02 -20.02
C ASN A 167 22.83 18.71 -18.52
N LYS A 168 23.15 19.72 -17.70
CA LYS A 168 23.10 19.60 -16.24
C LYS A 168 21.64 19.49 -15.77
N PRO A 169 21.32 18.66 -14.76
CA PRO A 169 22.27 17.83 -14.04
C PRO A 169 22.74 16.61 -14.86
N PHE A 170 24.03 16.30 -14.77
CA PHE A 170 24.63 15.12 -15.38
C PHE A 170 25.63 14.45 -14.42
N VAL A 171 25.91 13.18 -14.68
CA VAL A 171 26.82 12.34 -13.89
C VAL A 171 28.11 12.12 -14.67
N GLU A 172 29.25 12.19 -13.99
CA GLU A 172 30.58 11.89 -14.51
C GLU A 172 31.18 10.72 -13.72
N LYS A 173 31.44 9.60 -14.40
CA LYS A 173 32.04 8.38 -13.82
C LYS A 173 33.44 8.16 -14.40
N PRO A 174 34.45 7.81 -13.59
CA PRO A 174 35.70 7.27 -14.12
C PRO A 174 35.44 6.03 -14.98
N VAL A 175 36.21 5.82 -16.06
CA VAL A 175 36.06 4.60 -16.90
C VAL A 175 36.45 3.33 -16.14
N ASP A 176 37.35 3.43 -15.16
CA ASP A 176 37.69 2.34 -14.25
C ASP A 176 36.47 1.98 -13.38
N GLY A 177 36.00 0.74 -13.49
CA GLY A 177 34.89 0.18 -12.73
C GLY A 177 35.15 0.13 -11.23
N GLU A 178 36.41 0.02 -10.81
CA GLU A 178 36.81 0.00 -9.39
C GLU A 178 36.99 1.40 -8.79
N ASP A 179 37.02 2.45 -9.61
CA ASP A 179 37.00 3.83 -9.13
C ASP A 179 35.56 4.31 -8.89
N HIS A 180 35.27 4.60 -7.62
CA HIS A 180 33.95 4.99 -7.13
C HIS A 180 33.82 6.52 -6.93
N ASN A 181 34.79 7.31 -7.41
CA ASN A 181 34.77 8.77 -7.34
C ASN A 181 33.87 9.37 -8.44
N ILE A 182 32.56 9.20 -8.27
CA ILE A 182 31.53 9.66 -9.21
C ILE A 182 31.13 11.10 -8.87
N HIS A 183 31.01 11.97 -9.88
CA HIS A 183 30.64 13.37 -9.70
C HIS A 183 29.29 13.67 -10.36
N ILE A 184 28.50 14.56 -9.76
CA ILE A 184 27.22 15.01 -10.29
C ILE A 184 27.23 16.53 -10.33
N TYR A 185 27.08 17.11 -11.50
CA TYR A 185 27.14 18.55 -11.70
C TYR A 185 25.74 19.11 -11.82
N TYR A 186 25.39 20.14 -11.04
CA TYR A 186 24.05 20.73 -11.05
C TYR A 186 24.00 22.02 -11.89
N PRO A 187 22.85 22.34 -12.50
CA PRO A 187 22.73 23.54 -13.32
C PRO A 187 22.77 24.80 -12.45
N MET A 188 23.21 25.91 -13.02
CA MET A 188 23.27 27.22 -12.35
C MET A 188 21.89 27.69 -11.89
N SER A 189 20.84 27.34 -12.63
CA SER A 189 19.43 27.58 -12.24
C SER A 189 19.03 26.90 -10.92
N ALA A 190 19.73 25.83 -10.52
CA ALA A 190 19.54 25.12 -9.25
C ALA A 190 20.58 25.53 -8.18
N GLY A 191 21.38 26.57 -8.43
CA GLY A 191 22.45 27.04 -7.54
C GLY A 191 23.85 26.51 -7.89
N GLY A 192 24.01 25.77 -8.99
CA GLY A 192 25.30 25.23 -9.43
C GLY A 192 25.84 24.16 -8.47
N GLY A 193 27.16 23.99 -8.46
CA GLY A 193 27.89 23.08 -7.59
C GLY A 193 27.97 21.64 -8.10
N CYS A 194 28.76 20.85 -7.38
CA CYS A 194 29.05 19.45 -7.70
C CYS A 194 28.84 18.58 -6.48
N LYS A 195 28.20 17.43 -6.65
CA LYS A 195 28.15 16.38 -5.62
C LYS A 195 29.13 15.28 -5.95
N ARG A 196 30.04 15.02 -5.00
CA ARG A 196 31.08 14.00 -5.08
C ARG A 196 30.65 12.77 -4.31
N LEU A 197 30.43 11.67 -4.99
CA LEU A 197 30.17 10.35 -4.41
C LEU A 197 31.50 9.64 -4.19
N PHE A 198 31.56 8.81 -3.16
CA PHE A 198 32.72 7.97 -2.86
C PHE A 198 32.31 6.71 -2.11
N ARG A 199 33.22 5.74 -2.08
CA ARG A 199 33.06 4.53 -1.28
C ARG A 199 32.84 4.91 0.19
N LYS A 200 31.77 4.41 0.78
CA LYS A 200 31.26 4.82 2.10
C LYS A 200 32.35 4.88 3.18
N ILE A 201 32.41 6.02 3.88
CA ILE A 201 33.28 6.25 5.03
C ILE A 201 32.37 6.64 6.21
N GLY A 202 32.26 5.76 7.20
CA GLY A 202 31.35 5.94 8.33
C GLY A 202 29.88 6.05 7.92
N ASN A 203 29.27 7.22 8.13
CA ASN A 203 27.87 7.53 7.82
C ASN A 203 27.70 8.39 6.55
N ARG A 204 28.74 8.53 5.73
CA ARG A 204 28.71 9.35 4.52
C ARG A 204 28.99 8.52 3.26
N SER A 205 28.29 8.86 2.18
CA SER A 205 28.44 8.29 0.84
C SER A 205 28.62 9.35 -0.25
N SER A 206 28.41 10.63 0.07
CA SER A 206 28.70 11.76 -0.82
C SER A 206 28.83 13.07 -0.06
N GLU A 207 29.37 14.09 -0.74
CA GLU A 207 29.47 15.46 -0.26
C GLU A 207 29.15 16.45 -1.38
N TYR A 208 28.55 17.59 -1.03
CA TYR A 208 28.22 18.65 -1.99
C TYR A 208 29.20 19.81 -1.85
N ASP A 209 29.76 20.24 -2.96
CA ASP A 209 30.73 21.32 -3.09
C ASP A 209 30.13 22.42 -3.97
N THR A 210 29.82 23.57 -3.38
CA THR A 210 29.20 24.72 -4.06
C THR A 210 30.17 25.44 -5.00
N GLN A 211 31.47 25.27 -4.83
CA GLN A 211 32.47 26.04 -5.58
C GLN A 211 32.83 25.36 -6.92
N VAL A 212 32.47 24.10 -7.09
CA VAL A 212 32.87 23.29 -8.24
C VAL A 212 31.73 23.21 -9.23
N ASN A 213 31.87 23.91 -10.35
CA ASN A 213 30.88 23.97 -11.42
C ASN A 213 31.36 23.36 -12.73
N THR A 214 32.65 23.06 -12.83
CA THR A 214 33.30 22.56 -14.03
C THR A 214 33.71 21.09 -13.88
N VAL A 215 33.66 20.34 -14.97
CA VAL A 215 34.07 18.93 -15.01
C VAL A 215 35.55 18.74 -14.63
N ARG A 216 35.96 17.52 -14.27
CA ARG A 216 37.35 17.26 -13.85
C ARG A 216 38.33 17.58 -14.98
N ALA A 217 39.18 18.58 -14.76
CA ALA A 217 40.28 18.93 -15.66
C ALA A 217 41.47 17.97 -15.44
N GLY A 218 41.92 17.26 -16.48
CA GLY A 218 43.08 16.37 -16.42
C GLY A 218 43.10 15.26 -17.49
N GLU A 219 44.11 14.39 -17.42
CA GLU A 219 44.39 13.28 -18.35
C GLU A 219 43.45 12.06 -18.23
N GLY A 220 42.54 12.05 -17.26
CA GLY A 220 41.64 10.90 -17.02
C GLY A 220 40.55 10.73 -18.07
N SER A 221 40.11 9.48 -18.30
CA SER A 221 38.95 9.15 -19.14
C SER A 221 37.68 9.01 -18.31
N TYR A 222 36.55 9.47 -18.85
CA TYR A 222 35.27 9.50 -18.11
C TYR A 222 34.07 9.12 -18.99
N VAL A 223 33.05 8.57 -18.33
CA VAL A 223 31.69 8.42 -18.86
C VAL A 223 30.85 9.59 -18.35
N TYR A 224 30.25 10.36 -19.27
CA TYR A 224 29.25 11.38 -18.92
C TYR A 224 27.87 10.86 -19.27
N GLU A 225 26.95 10.85 -18.32
CA GLU A 225 25.59 10.35 -18.52
C GLU A 225 24.53 11.30 -17.95
N GLU A 226 23.31 11.22 -18.50
CA GLU A 226 22.18 11.99 -18.00
C GLU A 226 21.85 11.64 -16.56
N PHE A 227 21.61 12.67 -15.73
CA PHE A 227 21.13 12.45 -14.38
C PHE A 227 19.65 12.06 -14.40
N LEU A 228 19.38 10.82 -14.00
CA LEU A 228 18.02 10.32 -13.85
C LEU A 228 17.53 10.54 -12.41
N SER A 229 16.57 11.45 -12.26
CA SER A 229 15.97 11.75 -10.95
C SER A 229 15.06 10.61 -10.49
N THR A 230 15.58 9.78 -9.58
CA THR A 230 14.82 8.72 -8.91
C THR A 230 14.01 9.30 -7.75
N GLN A 231 13.10 8.51 -7.17
CA GLN A 231 12.35 8.90 -5.96
C GLN A 231 13.19 8.81 -4.68
N GLY A 232 14.51 9.08 -4.78
CA GLY A 232 15.44 9.10 -3.66
C GLY A 232 16.03 7.75 -3.28
N THR A 233 15.85 6.72 -4.09
CA THR A 233 16.36 5.36 -3.83
C THR A 233 16.95 4.72 -5.07
N ASP A 234 18.01 3.93 -4.89
CA ASP A 234 18.62 3.09 -5.92
C ASP A 234 18.23 1.63 -5.67
N VAL A 235 17.84 0.89 -6.71
CA VAL A 235 17.48 -0.52 -6.59
C VAL A 235 18.70 -1.38 -6.89
N LYS A 236 19.09 -2.22 -5.94
CA LYS A 236 20.19 -3.18 -6.08
C LYS A 236 19.63 -4.55 -6.35
N VAL A 237 20.09 -5.19 -7.40
CA VAL A 237 19.61 -6.50 -7.85
C VAL A 237 20.73 -7.52 -7.74
N TYR A 238 20.40 -8.72 -7.26
CA TYR A 238 21.32 -9.82 -7.00
C TYR A 238 20.75 -11.10 -7.62
N THR A 239 21.40 -11.58 -8.67
CA THR A 239 21.01 -12.80 -9.38
C THR A 239 21.68 -14.02 -8.77
N VAL A 240 21.00 -15.17 -8.88
CA VAL A 240 21.57 -16.50 -8.63
C VAL A 240 21.09 -17.39 -9.79
N GLY A 241 21.82 -17.25 -10.89
CA GLY A 241 21.42 -17.66 -12.22
C GLY A 241 20.33 -16.77 -12.83
N PRO A 242 19.98 -17.01 -14.10
CA PRO A 242 19.11 -16.14 -14.89
C PRO A 242 17.64 -16.12 -14.46
N HIS A 243 17.19 -17.07 -13.64
CA HIS A 243 15.78 -17.23 -13.25
C HIS A 243 15.49 -16.85 -11.79
N TYR A 244 16.48 -16.32 -11.08
CA TYR A 244 16.31 -15.81 -9.73
C TYR A 244 16.94 -14.43 -9.62
N ALA A 245 16.20 -13.47 -9.07
CA ALA A 245 16.78 -12.22 -8.61
C ALA A 245 16.15 -11.76 -7.30
N HIS A 246 17.01 -11.45 -6.34
CA HIS A 246 16.67 -10.69 -5.16
C HIS A 246 16.91 -9.20 -5.44
N ALA A 247 16.03 -8.32 -4.95
CA ALA A 247 16.24 -6.89 -5.08
C ALA A 247 15.94 -6.13 -3.78
N GLU A 248 16.76 -5.13 -3.49
CA GLU A 248 16.62 -4.23 -2.35
C GLU A 248 16.93 -2.78 -2.77
N ALA A 249 16.11 -1.83 -2.34
CA ALA A 249 16.34 -0.40 -2.47
C ALA A 249 17.16 0.10 -1.30
N ARG A 250 18.06 1.04 -1.61
CA ARG A 250 18.80 1.83 -0.63
C ARG A 250 18.60 3.31 -0.90
N LYS A 251 18.78 4.14 0.12
CA LYS A 251 18.76 5.58 -0.06
C LYS A 251 19.84 5.98 -1.07
N SER A 252 19.43 6.73 -2.09
CA SER A 252 20.35 7.15 -3.14
C SER A 252 21.41 8.09 -2.56
N PRO A 253 22.71 7.89 -2.86
CA PRO A 253 23.78 8.75 -2.38
C PRO A 253 23.64 10.17 -2.96
N VAL A 254 22.85 10.37 -4.02
CA VAL A 254 22.65 11.68 -4.67
C VAL A 254 21.81 12.66 -3.84
N LEU A 255 21.17 12.19 -2.76
CA LEU A 255 20.36 13.01 -1.84
C LEU A 255 21.25 13.87 -0.90
N ASP A 256 21.26 13.60 0.40
CA ASP A 256 22.05 14.36 1.38
C ASP A 256 23.43 13.74 1.66
N GLY A 257 23.72 12.58 1.04
CA GLY A 257 24.95 11.82 1.27
C GLY A 257 25.04 11.13 2.63
N ARG A 258 24.02 11.20 3.48
CA ARG A 258 23.97 10.52 4.79
C ARG A 258 23.38 9.13 4.65
N VAL A 259 24.15 8.13 5.07
CA VAL A 259 23.74 6.73 5.17
C VAL A 259 22.76 6.59 6.33
N VAL A 260 21.57 6.06 6.04
CA VAL A 260 20.56 5.77 7.06
C VAL A 260 20.84 4.40 7.65
N ARG A 261 20.92 4.32 8.98
CA ARG A 261 21.17 3.08 9.70
C ARG A 261 20.00 2.76 10.63
N ASP A 262 19.74 1.47 10.81
CA ASP A 262 18.75 0.94 11.74
C ASP A 262 19.27 0.99 13.20
N ALA A 263 18.48 0.46 14.13
CA ALA A 263 18.82 0.42 15.55
C ALA A 263 20.08 -0.41 15.85
N ASP A 264 20.40 -1.38 14.99
CA ASP A 264 21.57 -2.26 15.09
C ASP A 264 22.80 -1.68 14.35
N GLY A 265 22.69 -0.46 13.81
CA GLY A 265 23.75 0.21 13.08
C GLY A 265 23.99 -0.34 11.67
N LYS A 266 23.11 -1.20 11.14
CA LYS A 266 23.17 -1.68 9.75
C LYS A 266 22.50 -0.68 8.84
N GLU A 267 22.94 -0.63 7.58
CA GLU A 267 22.32 0.27 6.59
C GLU A 267 20.89 -0.18 6.27
N VAL A 268 19.93 0.75 6.35
CA VAL A 268 18.51 0.47 6.06
C VAL A 268 18.34 0.08 4.61
N ARG A 269 17.64 -1.04 4.40
CA ARG A 269 17.34 -1.60 3.09
C ARG A 269 15.85 -1.86 2.99
N CYS A 270 15.25 -1.47 1.89
CA CYS A 270 13.85 -1.76 1.61
C CYS A 270 13.83 -2.90 0.60
N PRO A 271 13.14 -4.03 0.81
CA PRO A 271 12.94 -5.01 -0.25
C PRO A 271 12.30 -4.34 -1.47
N VAL A 272 12.67 -4.78 -2.67
CA VAL A 272 12.11 -4.26 -3.91
C VAL A 272 11.56 -5.40 -4.72
N MET A 273 10.33 -5.22 -5.19
CA MET A 273 9.76 -6.11 -6.19
C MET A 273 10.11 -5.64 -7.58
N LEU A 274 10.84 -6.47 -8.33
CA LEU A 274 11.15 -6.23 -9.74
C LEU A 274 9.88 -6.37 -10.60
N SER A 275 9.67 -5.39 -11.47
CA SER A 275 8.69 -5.43 -12.55
C SER A 275 9.07 -6.47 -13.61
N THR A 276 8.18 -6.72 -14.58
CA THR A 276 8.45 -7.66 -15.68
C THR A 276 9.71 -7.29 -16.46
N GLU A 277 9.79 -6.02 -16.85
CA GLU A 277 10.91 -5.49 -17.63
C GLU A 277 12.20 -5.59 -16.83
N GLU A 278 12.17 -5.33 -15.52
CA GLU A 278 13.36 -5.44 -14.68
C GLU A 278 13.79 -6.91 -14.43
N LYS A 279 12.85 -7.85 -14.34
CA LYS A 279 13.18 -9.29 -14.31
C LYS A 279 13.81 -9.73 -15.61
N HIS A 280 13.32 -9.22 -16.74
CA HIS A 280 13.91 -9.47 -18.06
C HIS A 280 15.30 -8.85 -18.20
N VAL A 281 15.50 -7.65 -17.67
CA VAL A 281 16.81 -7.02 -17.52
C VAL A 281 17.74 -7.90 -16.66
N ALA A 282 17.29 -8.40 -15.52
CA ALA A 282 18.10 -9.28 -14.67
C ALA A 282 18.50 -10.57 -15.38
N TYR A 283 17.56 -11.20 -16.10
CA TYR A 283 17.83 -12.35 -16.96
C TYR A 283 18.89 -12.04 -18.03
N ARG A 284 18.74 -10.92 -18.75
CA ARG A 284 19.70 -10.47 -19.78
C ARG A 284 21.07 -10.18 -19.20
N VAL A 285 21.16 -9.44 -18.09
CA VAL A 285 22.43 -9.09 -17.44
C VAL A 285 23.18 -10.34 -16.98
N CYS A 286 22.51 -11.27 -16.30
CA CYS A 286 23.13 -12.53 -15.86
C CYS A 286 23.75 -13.30 -17.04
N ARG A 287 23.02 -13.42 -18.15
CA ARG A 287 23.49 -14.15 -19.35
C ARG A 287 24.55 -13.39 -20.14
N ALA A 288 24.36 -12.09 -20.36
CA ALA A 288 25.26 -11.25 -21.15
C ALA A 288 26.67 -11.21 -20.54
N PHE A 289 26.75 -11.10 -19.21
CA PHE A 289 28.02 -11.08 -18.50
C PHE A 289 28.49 -12.47 -18.06
N LYS A 290 27.72 -13.55 -18.33
CA LYS A 290 28.01 -14.93 -17.89
C LYS A 290 28.36 -15.04 -16.39
N GLN A 291 27.72 -14.18 -15.59
CA GLN A 291 27.90 -14.14 -14.15
C GLN A 291 26.65 -14.77 -13.51
N THR A 292 26.74 -16.04 -13.12
CA THR A 292 25.65 -16.75 -12.44
C THR A 292 25.25 -16.01 -11.17
N ILE A 293 26.23 -15.64 -10.35
CA ILE A 293 26.01 -14.77 -9.20
C ILE A 293 26.44 -13.36 -9.60
N CYS A 294 25.47 -12.48 -9.87
CA CYS A 294 25.73 -11.13 -10.35
C CYS A 294 24.92 -10.07 -9.59
N GLY A 295 25.60 -9.01 -9.14
CA GLY A 295 25.01 -7.79 -8.60
C GLY A 295 25.01 -6.66 -9.62
N PHE A 296 23.93 -5.88 -9.70
CA PHE A 296 23.84 -4.69 -10.55
C PHE A 296 22.81 -3.68 -10.01
N ASP A 297 22.89 -2.43 -10.46
CA ASP A 297 22.05 -1.33 -9.96
C ASP A 297 21.07 -0.83 -11.04
N ILE A 298 19.81 -0.61 -10.63
CA ILE A 298 18.72 -0.07 -11.44
C ILE A 298 18.25 1.28 -10.89
N LEU A 299 18.08 2.25 -11.79
CA LEU A 299 17.44 3.54 -11.54
C LEU A 299 16.00 3.49 -12.07
N ARG A 300 15.02 3.57 -11.17
CA ARG A 300 13.59 3.66 -11.51
C ARG A 300 13.16 5.11 -11.73
N VAL A 301 12.65 5.41 -12.92
CA VAL A 301 12.13 6.73 -13.30
C VAL A 301 10.72 6.53 -13.84
N ARG A 302 9.69 7.05 -13.16
CA ARG A 302 8.25 6.95 -13.48
C ARG A 302 7.82 5.69 -14.25
N ASP A 303 8.02 5.65 -15.57
CA ASP A 303 7.56 4.59 -16.48
C ASP A 303 8.69 3.70 -17.06
N ALA A 304 9.93 3.82 -16.58
CA ALA A 304 11.10 3.09 -17.09
C ALA A 304 12.13 2.76 -16.00
N SER A 305 13.01 1.81 -16.31
CA SER A 305 14.08 1.34 -15.44
C SER A 305 15.38 1.23 -16.23
N TYR A 306 16.47 1.77 -15.71
CA TYR A 306 17.76 1.85 -16.39
C TYR A 306 18.86 1.22 -15.54
N VAL A 307 19.69 0.36 -16.14
CA VAL A 307 20.89 -0.17 -15.49
C VAL A 307 21.98 0.89 -15.55
N CYS A 308 22.57 1.22 -14.40
CA CYS A 308 23.62 2.23 -14.30
C CYS A 308 24.97 1.69 -13.83
N ASP A 309 25.02 0.43 -13.37
CA ASP A 309 26.23 -0.22 -12.87
C ASP A 309 26.06 -1.76 -12.83
N VAL A 310 27.09 -2.52 -13.20
CA VAL A 310 27.13 -3.99 -13.13
C VAL A 310 28.42 -4.39 -12.41
N ASN A 311 28.29 -5.11 -11.30
CA ASN A 311 29.38 -5.36 -10.36
C ASN A 311 29.97 -6.79 -10.45
N GLY A 312 29.32 -7.71 -11.16
CA GLY A 312 29.66 -9.14 -11.11
C GLY A 312 29.37 -9.74 -9.73
N TRP A 313 30.29 -10.56 -9.20
CA TRP A 313 30.05 -11.34 -7.99
C TRP A 313 29.64 -10.48 -6.78
N SER A 314 28.40 -10.68 -6.30
CA SER A 314 27.87 -9.94 -5.17
C SER A 314 26.79 -10.72 -4.45
N PHE A 315 26.91 -10.82 -3.13
CA PHE A 315 25.90 -11.43 -2.26
C PHE A 315 25.08 -10.39 -1.53
N VAL A 316 23.80 -10.71 -1.31
CA VAL A 316 22.96 -10.01 -0.36
C VAL A 316 23.52 -10.23 1.05
N LYS A 317 23.39 -9.23 1.92
CA LYS A 317 23.87 -9.31 3.31
C LYS A 317 22.69 -9.27 4.27
N ASN A 318 22.78 -10.04 5.35
CA ASN A 318 21.79 -10.11 6.43
C ASN A 318 20.41 -10.61 5.97
N SER A 319 20.38 -11.54 5.02
CA SER A 319 19.12 -12.15 4.55
C SER A 319 19.26 -13.66 4.59
N GLU A 320 18.79 -14.25 5.69
CA GLU A 320 18.77 -15.71 5.88
C GLU A 320 18.07 -16.41 4.73
N LYS A 321 16.90 -15.87 4.31
CA LYS A 321 16.19 -16.34 3.12
C LYS A 321 17.07 -16.35 1.86
N TYR A 322 17.84 -15.28 1.61
CA TYR A 322 18.72 -15.26 0.44
C TYR A 322 19.82 -16.32 0.56
N TYR A 323 20.34 -16.56 1.76
CA TYR A 323 21.33 -17.62 1.99
C TYR A 323 20.77 -19.01 1.72
N ASP A 324 19.56 -19.30 2.22
CA ASP A 324 18.85 -20.54 1.95
C ASP A 324 18.62 -20.73 0.45
N ASP A 325 18.01 -19.73 -0.20
CA ASP A 325 17.70 -19.80 -1.62
C ASP A 325 18.98 -19.91 -2.47
N CYS A 326 20.02 -19.14 -2.16
CA CYS A 326 21.30 -19.18 -2.88
C CYS A 326 22.00 -20.52 -2.72
N GLY A 327 22.04 -21.09 -1.50
CA GLY A 327 22.62 -22.41 -1.24
C GLY A 327 21.95 -23.49 -2.07
N ILE A 328 20.61 -23.57 -2.03
CA ILE A 328 19.83 -24.53 -2.81
C ILE A 328 20.09 -24.39 -4.31
N LEU A 329 20.05 -23.14 -4.82
CA LEU A 329 20.26 -22.86 -6.24
C LEU A 329 21.67 -23.21 -6.71
N LEU A 330 22.67 -22.93 -5.87
CA LEU A 330 24.06 -23.20 -6.17
C LEU A 330 24.36 -24.71 -6.14
N THR A 331 23.82 -25.44 -5.15
CA THR A 331 23.88 -26.91 -5.10
C THR A 331 23.36 -27.52 -6.40
N GLN A 332 22.19 -27.08 -6.85
CA GLN A 332 21.57 -27.59 -8.08
C GLN A 332 22.36 -27.24 -9.33
N TYR A 333 22.85 -26.00 -9.43
CA TYR A 333 23.72 -25.57 -10.52
C TYR A 333 24.93 -26.50 -10.65
N LEU A 334 25.63 -26.70 -9.54
CA LEU A 334 26.85 -27.48 -9.49
C LEU A 334 26.57 -28.95 -9.77
N GLU A 335 25.54 -29.54 -9.17
CA GLU A 335 25.18 -30.94 -9.38
C GLU A 335 24.83 -31.22 -10.85
N GLN A 336 24.02 -30.37 -11.48
CA GLN A 336 23.66 -30.52 -12.90
C GLN A 336 24.88 -30.39 -13.82
N ALA A 337 25.71 -29.38 -13.58
CA ALA A 337 26.91 -29.15 -14.37
C ALA A 337 27.93 -30.29 -14.22
N LEU A 338 28.11 -30.79 -13.00
CA LEU A 338 29.02 -31.91 -12.69
C LEU A 338 28.49 -33.27 -13.15
N ALA A 339 27.18 -33.41 -13.36
CA ALA A 339 26.56 -34.59 -13.96
C ALA A 339 26.66 -34.64 -15.50
N GLY A 340 27.27 -33.63 -16.14
CA GLY A 340 27.52 -33.60 -17.58
C GLY A 340 26.36 -33.04 -18.42
N ALA A 341 25.40 -32.34 -17.82
CA ALA A 341 24.40 -31.56 -18.56
C ALA A 341 25.05 -30.25 -19.05
N THR A 342 25.82 -30.32 -20.14
CA THR A 342 26.69 -29.21 -20.58
C THR A 342 26.04 -28.16 -21.47
N ASP A 343 24.76 -28.24 -21.78
CA ASP A 343 24.10 -27.18 -22.53
C ASP A 343 23.46 -26.19 -21.55
N GLY A 344 24.12 -25.05 -21.36
CA GLY A 344 23.71 -23.92 -20.51
C GLY A 344 22.38 -23.25 -20.89
N GLU A 345 21.46 -23.98 -21.53
CA GLU A 345 20.08 -23.59 -21.77
C GLU A 345 19.09 -24.17 -20.74
N ASP A 346 19.48 -25.19 -19.96
CA ASP A 346 18.57 -25.93 -19.06
C ASP A 346 18.69 -25.60 -17.56
N PHE A 347 19.38 -24.51 -17.23
CA PHE A 347 19.45 -24.04 -15.84
C PHE A 347 18.05 -23.65 -15.34
N GLY A 348 17.50 -24.39 -14.37
CA GLY A 348 16.21 -24.10 -13.75
C GLY A 348 14.96 -24.44 -14.59
N THR A 349 15.09 -25.09 -15.74
CA THR A 349 13.95 -25.48 -16.62
C THR A 349 13.19 -26.72 -16.14
N TYR A 350 13.81 -27.60 -15.35
CA TYR A 350 13.30 -28.96 -15.05
C TYR A 350 13.10 -29.34 -13.58
N SER A 351 13.39 -28.48 -12.59
CA SER A 351 13.50 -28.96 -11.19
C SER A 351 12.23 -28.84 -10.33
N SER A 352 11.87 -29.94 -9.67
CA SER A 352 10.83 -30.08 -8.65
C SER A 352 11.11 -29.31 -7.35
N ALA A 353 12.33 -28.82 -7.12
CA ALA A 353 12.63 -27.93 -6.00
C ALA A 353 11.96 -26.54 -6.14
N PHE A 354 11.52 -26.21 -7.36
CA PHE A 354 10.65 -25.09 -7.67
C PHE A 354 9.21 -25.50 -7.93
N SER A 355 8.79 -26.73 -7.57
CA SER A 355 7.36 -26.98 -7.41
C SER A 355 6.84 -25.95 -6.43
N SER A 356 5.72 -25.28 -6.74
CA SER A 356 5.00 -24.57 -5.69
C SER A 356 4.77 -25.59 -4.57
N VAL A 357 5.13 -25.27 -3.33
CA VAL A 357 4.82 -26.13 -2.19
C VAL A 357 3.31 -26.43 -2.28
N THR A 358 2.97 -27.70 -2.50
CA THR A 358 1.59 -28.12 -2.77
C THR A 358 0.80 -28.12 -1.48
N PHE A 359 -0.48 -27.78 -1.56
CA PHE A 359 -1.41 -28.01 -0.46
C PHE A 359 -1.79 -29.50 -0.48
N ARG A 360 -1.68 -30.19 0.67
CA ARG A 360 -2.06 -31.61 0.81
C ARG A 360 -3.32 -31.72 1.64
N PHE A 361 -4.29 -32.50 1.18
CA PHE A 361 -5.51 -32.81 1.93
C PHE A 361 -5.77 -34.31 1.94
N ALA A 362 -6.22 -34.83 3.09
CA ALA A 362 -6.74 -36.19 3.21
C ALA A 362 -8.22 -36.20 2.74
N PRO A 363 -8.62 -37.12 1.84
CA PRO A 363 -9.99 -37.23 1.30
C PRO A 363 -11.07 -37.40 2.38
N ASP A 364 -10.72 -38.05 3.49
CA ASP A 364 -11.65 -38.47 4.56
C ASP A 364 -11.44 -37.72 5.89
N ALA A 365 -10.57 -36.71 5.92
CA ALA A 365 -10.45 -35.87 7.11
C ALA A 365 -11.72 -35.02 7.28
N PRO A 366 -12.25 -34.86 8.51
CA PRO A 366 -13.35 -33.91 8.74
C PRO A 366 -12.94 -32.56 8.16
N PRO A 367 -13.86 -31.80 7.53
CA PRO A 367 -13.54 -30.50 6.97
C PRO A 367 -12.78 -29.72 8.04
N PRO A 368 -11.60 -29.14 7.72
CA PRO A 368 -10.84 -28.39 8.69
C PRO A 368 -11.81 -27.44 9.39
N SER A 369 -11.79 -27.42 10.73
CA SER A 369 -12.52 -26.43 11.51
C SER A 369 -12.41 -25.11 10.77
N ALA A 370 -13.53 -24.44 10.49
CA ALA A 370 -13.78 -23.40 9.45
C ALA A 370 -12.75 -22.25 9.22
N GLU A 371 -11.60 -22.32 9.86
CA GLU A 371 -10.32 -21.69 9.60
C GLU A 371 -9.67 -22.31 8.35
N LEU A 372 -9.22 -21.43 7.45
CA LEU A 372 -8.65 -21.64 6.11
C LEU A 372 -7.99 -23.01 5.85
N SER A 373 -8.04 -23.47 4.59
CA SER A 373 -7.15 -24.54 4.13
C SER A 373 -5.67 -24.15 4.35
N GLU A 374 -5.05 -24.76 5.37
CA GLU A 374 -3.70 -24.43 5.84
C GLU A 374 -2.62 -25.07 4.96
N PRO A 375 -1.51 -24.36 4.68
CA PRO A 375 -0.38 -24.95 3.97
C PRO A 375 0.36 -25.98 4.86
N PRO A 376 0.89 -27.09 4.31
CA PRO A 376 1.44 -28.23 5.07
C PRO A 376 2.56 -27.87 6.08
N THR A 377 3.22 -26.73 5.90
CA THR A 377 4.25 -26.21 6.82
C THR A 377 3.72 -25.94 8.24
N ALA A 378 2.41 -25.71 8.42
CA ALA A 378 1.81 -25.59 9.75
C ALA A 378 1.80 -26.94 10.50
N HIS A 379 1.62 -28.06 9.80
CA HIS A 379 1.56 -29.39 10.39
C HIS A 379 2.93 -29.95 10.82
N ARG A 380 4.02 -29.64 10.11
CA ARG A 380 5.37 -30.08 10.53
C ARG A 380 5.79 -29.49 11.87
N HIS A 381 5.40 -28.24 12.19
CA HIS A 381 5.68 -27.64 13.49
C HIS A 381 4.74 -28.11 14.61
N ALA A 382 3.50 -28.50 14.29
CA ALA A 382 2.52 -28.98 15.27
C ALA A 382 2.77 -30.44 15.70
N MET A 383 3.25 -31.30 14.80
CA MET A 383 3.57 -32.71 15.08
C MET A 383 4.81 -32.89 15.98
N LEU A 384 5.71 -31.89 16.02
CA LEU A 384 6.90 -31.89 16.90
C LEU A 384 6.60 -31.48 18.35
N ARG A 385 5.36 -31.07 18.68
CA ARG A 385 4.95 -30.79 20.07
C ARG A 385 3.78 -31.68 20.47
N GLY A 386 4.09 -32.90 20.89
CA GLY A 386 3.16 -33.73 21.65
C GLY A 386 2.87 -33.13 23.04
N PRO A 387 1.77 -33.51 23.70
CA PRO A 387 1.26 -32.86 24.89
C PRO A 387 1.90 -33.40 26.17
N PHE A 388 3.22 -33.56 26.24
CA PHE A 388 3.92 -33.84 27.51
C PHE A 388 5.38 -33.38 27.43
N ALA A 389 5.83 -32.78 28.54
CA ALA A 389 7.21 -32.48 28.93
C ALA A 389 7.79 -31.06 28.64
N SER A 390 8.30 -30.55 29.75
CA SER A 390 9.01 -29.31 30.04
C SER A 390 10.43 -29.27 29.48
N THR A 391 10.90 -28.03 29.26
CA THR A 391 12.29 -27.54 29.24
C THR A 391 13.42 -28.53 29.57
N VAL A 392 14.28 -28.78 28.59
CA VAL A 392 15.75 -28.71 28.69
C VAL A 392 16.35 -28.60 27.28
N ASP A 393 17.25 -27.63 27.10
CA ASP A 393 18.14 -27.49 25.95
C ASP A 393 19.15 -28.65 25.90
N SER A 394 19.28 -29.32 24.74
CA SER A 394 20.54 -29.77 24.13
C SER A 394 20.29 -30.79 23.00
N GLU A 395 20.87 -30.49 21.83
CA GLU A 395 21.49 -31.37 20.83
C GLU A 395 20.98 -32.81 20.67
N LEU A 396 20.48 -33.17 19.47
CA LEU A 396 21.08 -34.17 18.55
C LEU A 396 20.20 -34.54 17.33
N SER A 397 20.87 -34.53 16.17
CA SER A 397 20.70 -35.26 14.91
C SER A 397 19.36 -35.25 14.15
N GLU A 398 19.33 -34.48 13.06
CA GLU A 398 18.57 -34.81 11.85
C GLU A 398 19.24 -35.99 11.14
N GLY A 399 18.51 -37.09 11.02
CA GLY A 399 18.84 -38.22 10.17
C GLY A 399 17.63 -38.58 9.34
N ASP A 400 17.50 -37.94 8.17
CA ASP A 400 16.48 -38.28 7.18
C ASP A 400 17.00 -39.48 6.38
N SER A 401 16.56 -40.69 6.75
CA SER A 401 16.78 -41.88 5.94
C SER A 401 15.61 -42.01 4.97
N ILE A 402 15.96 -41.94 3.68
CA ILE A 402 15.14 -42.34 2.54
C ILE A 402 14.55 -43.71 2.87
N THR A 403 13.26 -43.76 3.18
CA THR A 403 12.51 -45.02 3.25
C THR A 403 11.57 -45.11 2.05
N ASP A 404 11.69 -46.27 1.43
CA ASP A 404 11.08 -46.75 0.22
C ASP A 404 9.56 -46.52 0.16
N GLY A 405 9.06 -46.28 -1.06
CA GLY A 405 7.66 -45.98 -1.31
C GLY A 405 6.72 -47.11 -0.94
N ASN A 406 5.64 -46.79 -0.21
CA ASN A 406 4.28 -47.31 -0.49
C ASN A 406 3.12 -46.72 0.36
N GLU A 407 3.27 -45.58 1.06
CA GLU A 407 2.16 -45.02 1.88
C GLU A 407 1.56 -43.68 1.40
N ASP A 408 2.00 -43.12 0.26
CA ASP A 408 1.61 -41.76 -0.18
C ASP A 408 0.29 -41.68 -0.99
N THR A 409 -0.43 -42.78 -1.23
CA THR A 409 -1.67 -42.78 -2.07
C THR A 409 -2.89 -42.11 -1.44
N LEU A 410 -2.83 -41.64 -0.19
CA LEU A 410 -3.99 -41.09 0.52
C LEU A 410 -4.11 -39.55 0.48
N TYR A 411 -3.19 -38.81 -0.17
CA TYR A 411 -3.22 -37.34 -0.18
C TYR A 411 -3.34 -36.79 -1.60
N GLN A 412 -4.32 -35.89 -1.83
CA GLN A 412 -4.41 -35.13 -3.08
C GLN A 412 -3.54 -33.86 -2.97
N GLU A 413 -2.61 -33.68 -3.92
CA GLU A 413 -1.77 -32.49 -4.01
C GLU A 413 -2.44 -31.41 -4.88
N GLU A 414 -2.52 -30.18 -4.37
CA GLU A 414 -3.07 -29.01 -5.07
C GLU A 414 -2.02 -27.90 -5.21
N GLU A 415 -1.89 -27.32 -6.41
CA GLU A 415 -0.98 -26.21 -6.69
C GLU A 415 -1.73 -24.86 -6.64
N LEU A 416 -1.26 -23.89 -5.86
CA LEU A 416 -1.87 -22.54 -5.84
C LEU A 416 -1.63 -21.83 -7.18
N ARG A 417 -2.70 -21.30 -7.79
CA ARG A 417 -2.65 -20.57 -9.06
C ARG A 417 -2.97 -19.10 -8.92
N CYS A 418 -3.88 -18.74 -8.02
CA CYS A 418 -4.32 -17.36 -7.89
C CYS A 418 -4.77 -17.03 -6.47
N VAL A 419 -4.50 -15.79 -6.05
CA VAL A 419 -4.99 -15.14 -4.84
C VAL A 419 -5.57 -13.78 -5.22
N LEU A 420 -6.89 -13.66 -5.28
CA LEU A 420 -7.57 -12.37 -5.46
C LEU A 420 -8.08 -11.92 -4.09
N ALA A 421 -7.89 -10.65 -3.73
CA ALA A 421 -8.47 -10.12 -2.50
C ALA A 421 -9.05 -8.73 -2.69
N VAL A 422 -10.25 -8.50 -2.13
CA VAL A 422 -10.88 -7.18 -2.08
C VAL A 422 -10.95 -6.73 -0.62
N ILE A 423 -10.30 -5.62 -0.28
CA ILE A 423 -9.97 -5.21 1.10
C ILE A 423 -10.51 -3.80 1.37
N ARG A 424 -11.24 -3.63 2.48
CA ARG A 424 -11.66 -2.30 3.00
C ARG A 424 -10.45 -1.54 3.52
N HIS A 425 -10.45 -0.22 3.38
CA HIS A 425 -9.48 0.63 4.08
C HIS A 425 -9.48 0.41 5.61
N GLY A 426 -8.36 0.73 6.25
CA GLY A 426 -8.16 0.67 7.70
C GLY A 426 -8.85 1.82 8.46
N ASP A 427 -8.70 1.83 9.78
CA ASP A 427 -9.26 2.85 10.67
C ASP A 427 -8.91 4.28 10.26
N ARG A 428 -9.86 5.20 10.41
CA ARG A 428 -9.75 6.58 9.92
C ARG A 428 -10.38 7.59 10.87
N THR A 429 -9.89 8.83 10.77
CA THR A 429 -10.53 9.98 11.42
C THR A 429 -11.93 10.25 10.84
N PRO A 430 -12.89 10.79 11.61
CA PRO A 430 -14.20 11.16 11.10
C PRO A 430 -14.11 12.22 10.02
N LYS A 431 -14.86 12.03 8.93
CA LYS A 431 -14.84 12.94 7.79
C LYS A 431 -15.82 14.08 8.01
N GLN A 432 -15.32 15.31 7.98
CA GLN A 432 -16.13 16.52 8.13
C GLN A 432 -16.20 17.29 6.81
N LYS A 433 -17.30 18.02 6.63
CA LYS A 433 -17.52 18.87 5.46
C LYS A 433 -18.21 20.16 5.85
N MET A 434 -17.77 21.28 5.30
CA MET A 434 -18.46 22.56 5.35
C MET A 434 -18.86 22.97 3.94
N LYS A 435 -20.07 23.51 3.81
CA LYS A 435 -20.58 24.14 2.59
C LYS A 435 -20.97 25.56 2.97
N MET A 436 -20.44 26.56 2.29
CA MET A 436 -20.84 27.96 2.47
C MET A 436 -21.01 28.62 1.11
N ASN A 437 -21.96 29.54 0.98
CA ASN A 437 -21.99 30.41 -0.20
C ASN A 437 -20.98 31.54 0.01
N VAL A 438 -20.20 31.86 -1.01
CA VAL A 438 -19.28 33.00 -1.02
C VAL A 438 -19.59 33.90 -2.21
N CYS A 439 -19.72 35.20 -1.94
CA CYS A 439 -19.96 36.25 -2.94
C CYS A 439 -18.97 37.41 -2.78
N HIS A 440 -18.01 37.31 -1.87
CA HIS A 440 -17.00 38.36 -1.68
C HIS A 440 -16.05 38.41 -2.89
N PRO A 441 -15.71 39.61 -3.42
CA PRO A 441 -14.88 39.77 -4.62
C PRO A 441 -13.59 38.95 -4.61
N ALA A 442 -12.92 38.83 -3.47
CA ALA A 442 -11.69 38.04 -3.34
C ALA A 442 -11.86 36.55 -3.70
N PHE A 443 -12.99 35.92 -3.36
CA PHE A 443 -13.26 34.52 -3.74
C PHE A 443 -13.65 34.39 -5.22
N LEU A 444 -14.39 35.37 -5.75
CA LEU A 444 -14.77 35.41 -7.16
C LEU A 444 -13.53 35.59 -8.05
N GLN A 445 -12.64 36.51 -7.67
CA GLN A 445 -11.37 36.73 -8.35
C GLN A 445 -10.48 35.48 -8.33
N PHE A 446 -10.32 34.84 -7.17
CA PHE A 446 -9.57 33.59 -7.05
C PHE A 446 -10.11 32.50 -8.01
N TYR A 447 -11.44 32.39 -8.12
CA TYR A 447 -12.07 31.42 -9.03
C TYR A 447 -11.83 31.77 -10.51
N GLU A 448 -11.97 33.04 -10.89
CA GLU A 448 -11.71 33.52 -12.26
C GLU A 448 -10.24 33.34 -12.66
N ASP A 449 -9.29 33.67 -11.77
CA ASP A 449 -7.86 33.48 -12.02
C ASP A 449 -7.50 31.99 -12.18
N ARG A 450 -8.14 31.10 -11.42
CA ARG A 450 -7.97 29.65 -11.60
C ARG A 450 -8.58 29.12 -12.89
N LEU A 451 -9.70 29.67 -13.33
CA LEU A 451 -10.26 29.31 -14.64
C LEU A 451 -9.32 29.71 -15.77
N ARG A 452 -8.67 30.88 -15.67
CA ARG A 452 -7.69 31.37 -16.64
C ARG A 452 -6.41 30.53 -16.67
N GLU A 453 -5.78 30.30 -15.51
CA GLU A 453 -4.58 29.44 -15.43
C GLU A 453 -4.85 28.02 -15.95
N ALA A 454 -6.02 27.43 -15.65
CA ALA A 454 -6.39 26.12 -16.17
C ALA A 454 -6.64 26.09 -17.69
N GLN A 455 -6.84 27.24 -18.34
CA GLN A 455 -6.93 27.35 -19.81
C GLN A 455 -5.53 27.40 -20.44
N GLU A 456 -4.57 28.06 -19.79
CA GLU A 456 -3.17 28.13 -20.22
C GLU A 456 -2.46 26.77 -20.08
N GLU A 457 -2.81 25.98 -19.05
CA GLU A 457 -2.23 24.65 -18.80
C GLU A 457 -2.79 23.52 -19.70
N ASN A 458 -4.02 23.65 -20.22
CA ASN A 458 -4.66 22.63 -21.06
C ASN A 458 -4.74 23.14 -22.50
N GLY A 459 -3.61 23.07 -23.22
CA GLY A 459 -3.46 23.50 -24.62
C GLY A 459 -4.19 22.63 -25.65
N ASP A 460 -5.47 22.32 -25.43
CA ASP A 460 -6.28 21.63 -26.45
C ASP A 460 -7.69 22.21 -26.52
N GLY A 461 -7.97 22.86 -27.65
CA GLY A 461 -9.24 23.49 -27.93
C GLY A 461 -10.25 22.46 -28.38
N ASN A 462 -11.28 22.18 -27.57
CA ASN A 462 -12.57 21.84 -28.15
C ASN A 462 -13.77 22.11 -27.21
N ASP A 463 -14.80 22.68 -27.83
CA ASP A 463 -16.16 22.98 -27.35
C ASP A 463 -16.37 24.22 -26.43
N PRO A 464 -16.81 25.37 -26.98
CA PRO A 464 -17.19 26.58 -26.23
C PRO A 464 -18.44 26.47 -25.35
N LYS A 465 -19.29 25.45 -25.51
CA LYS A 465 -20.54 25.33 -24.72
C LYS A 465 -20.34 24.66 -23.36
N LYS A 466 -19.29 23.84 -23.18
CA LYS A 466 -18.86 23.34 -21.86
C LYS A 466 -18.05 24.37 -21.03
N LYS A 467 -17.68 25.52 -21.60
CA LYS A 467 -16.70 26.49 -21.05
C LYS A 467 -17.14 27.34 -19.85
N LYS A 468 -18.42 27.36 -19.44
CA LYS A 468 -18.92 28.39 -18.49
C LYS A 468 -19.57 27.89 -17.19
N LYS A 469 -19.57 26.58 -16.90
CA LYS A 469 -20.12 25.98 -15.66
C LYS A 469 -19.17 24.97 -14.99
N LYS A 470 -17.84 25.19 -15.05
CA LYS A 470 -16.87 24.21 -14.56
C LYS A 470 -16.76 24.26 -13.03
N ASP A 471 -17.20 23.20 -12.36
CA ASP A 471 -16.87 22.95 -10.96
C ASP A 471 -15.35 22.90 -10.80
N LEU A 472 -14.79 23.80 -10.00
CA LEU A 472 -13.35 23.87 -9.77
C LEU A 472 -12.98 23.02 -8.55
N LYS A 473 -12.11 22.02 -8.75
CA LYS A 473 -11.51 21.23 -7.66
C LYS A 473 -10.08 21.71 -7.45
N ILE A 474 -9.76 22.26 -6.29
CA ILE A 474 -8.43 22.77 -5.97
C ILE A 474 -7.57 21.61 -5.48
N LYS A 475 -6.52 21.28 -6.24
CA LYS A 475 -5.63 20.13 -5.97
C LYS A 475 -4.22 20.53 -5.53
N ALA A 476 -3.63 21.53 -6.19
CA ALA A 476 -2.24 21.94 -5.94
C ALA A 476 -2.08 22.66 -4.60
N VAL A 477 -0.98 22.36 -3.89
CA VAL A 477 -0.64 22.96 -2.59
C VAL A 477 -0.57 24.48 -2.68
N ALA A 478 0.13 25.02 -3.68
CA ALA A 478 0.24 26.46 -3.91
C ALA A 478 -1.14 27.15 -4.08
N ASN A 479 -2.12 26.47 -4.66
CA ASN A 479 -3.46 27.01 -4.82
C ASN A 479 -4.27 27.00 -3.51
N LEU A 480 -4.05 25.99 -2.66
CA LEU A 480 -4.63 25.92 -1.32
C LEU A 480 -4.03 27.00 -0.41
N GLU A 481 -2.73 27.29 -0.54
CA GLU A 481 -2.05 28.38 0.16
C GLU A 481 -2.56 29.76 -0.27
N ARG A 482 -2.75 29.97 -1.59
CA ARG A 482 -3.39 31.19 -2.12
C ARG A 482 -4.80 31.39 -1.54
N LEU A 483 -5.60 30.31 -1.46
CA LEU A 483 -6.94 30.38 -0.87
C LEU A 483 -6.89 30.63 0.66
N LEU A 484 -5.90 30.06 1.36
CA LEU A 484 -5.67 30.33 2.77
C LEU A 484 -5.36 31.82 3.00
N LEU A 485 -4.55 32.44 2.14
CA LEU A 485 -4.26 33.87 2.21
C LEU A 485 -5.52 34.72 2.07
N VAL A 486 -6.41 34.39 1.12
CA VAL A 486 -7.73 35.04 0.97
C VAL A 486 -8.52 34.97 2.28
N SER A 487 -8.61 33.78 2.89
CA SER A 487 -9.35 33.63 4.15
C SER A 487 -8.75 34.44 5.31
N LYS A 488 -7.41 34.52 5.41
CA LYS A 488 -6.71 35.30 6.43
C LYS A 488 -6.92 36.80 6.25
N ASP A 489 -6.92 37.29 5.01
CA ASP A 489 -7.14 38.71 4.73
C ASP A 489 -8.53 39.18 5.14
N LEU A 490 -9.57 38.39 4.82
CA LEU A 490 -10.95 38.72 5.21
C LEU A 490 -11.15 38.68 6.73
N LEU A 491 -10.49 37.75 7.43
CA LEU A 491 -10.54 37.69 8.88
C LEU A 491 -9.80 38.86 9.53
N ARG A 492 -8.66 39.28 8.97
CA ARG A 492 -7.96 40.50 9.41
C ARG A 492 -8.86 41.72 9.27
N LYS A 493 -9.53 41.89 8.12
CA LYS A 493 -10.50 42.98 7.89
C LYS A 493 -11.65 42.98 8.90
N TYR A 494 -12.12 41.80 9.30
CA TYR A 494 -13.10 41.67 10.38
C TYR A 494 -12.55 42.13 11.73
N GLU A 495 -11.36 41.66 12.10
CA GLU A 495 -10.70 41.98 13.38
C GLU A 495 -10.36 43.47 13.49
N THR A 496 -9.97 44.10 12.38
CA THR A 496 -9.70 45.55 12.30
C THR A 496 -10.96 46.40 12.08
N ARG A 497 -12.15 45.78 11.99
CA ARG A 497 -13.43 46.45 11.69
C ARG A 497 -13.38 47.35 10.45
N ASP A 498 -12.83 46.83 9.36
CA ASP A 498 -12.79 47.52 8.06
C ASP A 498 -14.22 47.93 7.62
N PRO A 499 -14.48 49.22 7.35
CA PRO A 499 -15.84 49.71 7.08
C PRO A 499 -16.52 49.02 5.90
N ALA A 500 -15.79 48.85 4.78
CA ALA A 500 -16.33 48.24 3.57
C ALA A 500 -16.64 46.74 3.77
N PHE A 501 -15.79 46.03 4.51
CA PHE A 501 -16.04 44.63 4.83
C PHE A 501 -17.21 44.45 5.80
N MET A 502 -17.37 45.33 6.79
CA MET A 502 -18.50 45.30 7.72
C MET A 502 -19.83 45.58 7.00
N GLU A 503 -19.85 46.59 6.11
CA GLU A 503 -21.00 46.89 5.26
C GLU A 503 -21.35 45.70 4.34
N PHE A 504 -20.36 45.06 3.73
CA PHE A 504 -20.56 43.85 2.94
C PHE A 504 -21.19 42.72 3.78
N LEU A 505 -20.70 42.51 5.01
CA LEU A 505 -21.25 41.50 5.90
C LEU A 505 -22.70 41.82 6.22
N GLU A 506 -23.05 43.07 6.50
CA GLU A 506 -24.42 43.51 6.80
C GLU A 506 -25.41 43.19 5.67
N HIS A 507 -25.05 43.56 4.44
CA HIS A 507 -25.88 43.38 3.24
C HIS A 507 -25.97 41.92 2.75
N ARG A 508 -25.05 41.05 3.18
CA ARG A 508 -25.06 39.63 2.77
C ARG A 508 -26.23 38.88 3.41
N GLN A 509 -27.21 38.45 2.63
CA GLN A 509 -28.31 37.60 3.14
C GLN A 509 -27.79 36.34 3.86
N VAL A 510 -28.16 36.19 5.13
CA VAL A 510 -27.94 34.95 5.91
C VAL A 510 -28.89 33.89 5.39
N LYS A 511 -28.36 32.75 4.91
CA LYS A 511 -29.17 31.62 4.44
C LYS A 511 -29.18 30.48 5.46
N PHE A 512 -30.18 29.61 5.36
CA PHE A 512 -30.42 28.47 6.25
C PHE A 512 -29.13 27.65 6.51
N GLY A 513 -28.72 27.58 7.78
CA GLY A 513 -27.53 26.83 8.23
C GLY A 513 -26.29 27.67 8.54
N GLU A 514 -26.29 28.97 8.23
CA GLU A 514 -25.28 29.92 8.73
C GLU A 514 -25.70 30.49 10.10
N ASP A 515 -24.74 30.64 10.99
CA ASP A 515 -24.97 31.23 12.31
C ASP A 515 -25.16 32.74 12.15
N ALA A 516 -26.37 33.23 12.38
CA ALA A 516 -26.68 34.66 12.28
C ALA A 516 -25.83 35.50 13.25
N THR A 517 -25.34 34.90 14.33
CA THR A 517 -24.49 35.56 15.34
C THR A 517 -23.01 35.59 14.97
N ASP A 518 -22.56 34.78 14.00
CA ASP A 518 -21.16 34.70 13.59
C ASP A 518 -20.98 34.56 12.07
N ARG A 519 -21.14 35.68 11.36
CA ARG A 519 -21.13 35.78 9.89
C ARG A 519 -19.77 35.46 9.24
N VAL A 520 -18.69 35.36 10.02
CA VAL A 520 -17.33 35.02 9.55
C VAL A 520 -16.87 33.62 9.98
N LYS A 521 -17.72 32.85 10.68
CA LYS A 521 -17.45 31.47 11.13
C LYS A 521 -16.92 30.58 10.00
N GLY A 522 -17.53 30.68 8.82
CA GLY A 522 -17.11 29.93 7.64
C GLY A 522 -15.66 30.25 7.23
N TYR A 523 -15.27 31.52 7.27
CA TYR A 523 -13.90 31.94 6.94
C TYR A 523 -12.89 31.46 7.98
N ARG A 524 -13.24 31.50 9.29
CA ARG A 524 -12.39 30.92 10.35
C ARG A 524 -12.19 29.42 10.16
N THR A 525 -13.27 28.69 9.86
CA THR A 525 -13.21 27.25 9.59
C THR A 525 -12.34 26.95 8.36
N LEU A 526 -12.47 27.72 7.28
CA LEU A 526 -11.62 27.57 6.08
C LEU A 526 -10.15 27.79 6.43
N ARG A 527 -9.83 28.87 7.15
CA ARG A 527 -8.48 29.19 7.63
C ARG A 527 -7.93 28.05 8.48
N ASP A 528 -8.65 27.66 9.52
CA ASP A 528 -8.19 26.67 10.50
C ASP A 528 -7.97 25.31 9.84
N VAL A 529 -8.85 24.91 8.92
CA VAL A 529 -8.69 23.66 8.17
C VAL A 529 -7.45 23.70 7.29
N LEU A 530 -7.23 24.78 6.54
CA LEU A 530 -6.09 24.92 5.63
C LEU A 530 -4.75 25.14 6.38
N GLN A 531 -4.76 25.67 7.61
CA GLN A 531 -3.56 25.83 8.43
C GLN A 531 -3.17 24.57 9.21
N ARG A 532 -4.14 23.85 9.77
CA ARG A 532 -3.88 22.78 10.75
C ARG A 532 -3.66 21.42 10.11
N TRP A 533 -4.40 21.11 9.05
CA TRP A 533 -4.20 19.84 8.33
C TRP A 533 -3.12 20.00 7.28
N GLN A 534 -2.10 19.13 7.30
CA GLN A 534 -1.05 19.15 6.30
C GLN A 534 -1.66 19.11 4.89
N LEU A 535 -1.23 20.08 4.06
CA LEU A 535 -1.55 20.16 2.65
C LEU A 535 -0.67 19.14 1.89
N VAL A 536 -0.86 17.85 2.18
CA VAL A 536 -0.15 16.78 1.45
C VAL A 536 -0.90 16.55 0.14
N GLY A 537 -0.15 16.52 -0.98
CA GLY A 537 -0.66 16.53 -2.37
C GLY A 537 -1.58 15.38 -2.81
N ILE A 538 -2.03 14.53 -1.89
CA ILE A 538 -2.96 13.42 -2.13
C ILE A 538 -4.42 13.84 -1.88
N ASN A 539 -4.67 14.97 -1.19
CA ASN A 539 -6.00 15.31 -0.69
C ASN A 539 -6.70 16.47 -1.45
N ARG A 540 -7.79 16.15 -2.18
CA ARG A 540 -8.69 17.11 -2.87
C ARG A 540 -9.63 17.82 -1.88
N LYS A 541 -9.12 18.72 -1.04
CA LYS A 541 -9.84 19.26 0.13
C LYS A 541 -10.86 20.36 -0.18
N VAL A 542 -10.72 21.10 -1.29
CA VAL A 542 -11.58 22.27 -1.59
C VAL A 542 -12.20 22.21 -2.99
N GLN A 543 -13.49 22.54 -3.08
CA GLN A 543 -14.25 22.68 -4.33
C GLN A 543 -14.99 24.01 -4.36
N LEU A 544 -14.98 24.69 -5.51
CA LEU A 544 -15.76 25.89 -5.79
C LEU A 544 -16.74 25.59 -6.91
N LYS A 545 -18.03 25.78 -6.65
CA LYS A 545 -19.10 25.54 -7.65
C LYS A 545 -19.85 26.84 -7.93
N PRO A 546 -19.95 27.29 -9.20
CA PRO A 546 -20.75 28.47 -9.51
C PRO A 546 -22.24 28.24 -9.21
N LYS A 547 -22.88 29.26 -8.62
CA LYS A 547 -24.30 29.23 -8.22
C LYS A 547 -25.14 30.25 -8.95
N GLU A 548 -24.69 31.50 -8.99
CA GLU A 548 -25.37 32.61 -9.64
C GLU A 548 -24.38 33.34 -10.54
N PHE A 549 -24.88 33.90 -11.64
CA PHE A 549 -24.09 34.63 -12.62
C PHE A 549 -24.76 35.99 -12.88
N LEU A 550 -23.96 37.01 -13.12
CA LEU A 550 -24.40 38.34 -13.55
C LEU A 550 -23.89 38.62 -14.95
N ASP A 551 -24.72 39.22 -15.78
CA ASP A 551 -24.32 39.72 -17.10
C ASP A 551 -23.80 41.14 -16.94
N VAL A 552 -22.54 41.36 -17.33
CA VAL A 552 -21.84 42.64 -17.24
C VAL A 552 -21.60 43.16 -18.65
N SER A 553 -22.09 44.36 -18.95
CA SER A 553 -21.78 45.10 -20.16
C SER A 553 -20.34 45.60 -20.10
N VAL A 554 -19.48 45.15 -21.01
CA VAL A 554 -18.11 45.68 -21.13
C VAL A 554 -18.18 46.94 -21.97
N ALA A 555 -17.82 48.09 -21.40
CA ALA A 555 -17.66 49.32 -22.15
C ALA A 555 -16.30 49.28 -22.86
N THR A 556 -16.28 48.98 -24.15
CA THR A 556 -15.12 49.19 -25.01
C THR A 556 -15.11 50.65 -25.46
N THR A 557 -14.08 51.40 -25.08
CA THR A 557 -13.75 52.70 -25.67
C THR A 557 -13.25 52.47 -27.09
N THR A 558 -14.17 52.36 -28.04
CA THR A 558 -13.94 52.55 -29.47
C THR A 558 -15.31 52.65 -30.14
N GLU A 559 -15.54 53.76 -30.83
CA GLU A 559 -16.74 54.00 -31.61
C GLU A 559 -16.75 53.04 -32.82
N ASN A 560 -17.29 51.83 -32.63
CA ASN A 560 -18.04 51.02 -33.60
C ASN A 560 -18.19 49.56 -33.11
N GLU A 561 -19.45 49.10 -33.15
CA GLU A 561 -19.92 47.70 -33.11
C GLU A 561 -20.02 46.89 -31.78
N VAL A 562 -21.20 46.27 -31.65
CA VAL A 562 -21.67 45.17 -30.79
C VAL A 562 -21.29 45.20 -29.29
N GLN A 563 -22.29 45.48 -28.44
CA GLN A 563 -22.24 45.28 -26.99
C GLN A 563 -21.96 43.80 -26.66
N GLN A 564 -20.69 43.47 -26.39
CA GLN A 564 -20.32 42.15 -25.88
C GLN A 564 -20.73 42.05 -24.40
N GLN A 565 -21.83 41.35 -24.13
CA GLN A 565 -22.23 40.97 -22.77
C GLN A 565 -21.32 39.85 -22.26
N THR A 566 -20.65 40.08 -21.12
CA THR A 566 -19.83 39.06 -20.46
C THR A 566 -20.50 38.58 -19.18
N ARG A 567 -20.71 37.26 -19.07
CA ARG A 567 -21.37 36.62 -17.92
C ARG A 567 -20.33 36.25 -16.86
N ARG A 568 -20.30 36.96 -15.73
CA ARG A 568 -19.38 36.72 -14.60
C ARG A 568 -20.09 35.97 -13.47
N VAL A 569 -19.34 35.18 -12.71
CA VAL A 569 -19.90 34.49 -11.53
C VAL A 569 -20.07 35.52 -10.41
N SER A 570 -21.28 35.65 -9.88
CA SER A 570 -21.57 36.54 -8.74
C SER A 570 -21.60 35.80 -7.41
N LYS A 571 -21.72 34.47 -7.47
CA LYS A 571 -21.81 33.62 -6.28
C LYS A 571 -21.26 32.23 -6.51
N LEU A 572 -20.45 31.77 -5.56
CA LEU A 572 -19.88 30.44 -5.52
C LEU A 572 -20.40 29.68 -4.30
N LEU A 573 -20.55 28.37 -4.42
CA LEU A 573 -20.64 27.44 -3.29
C LEU A 573 -19.23 26.91 -3.02
N LEU A 574 -18.64 27.34 -1.91
CA LEU A 574 -17.39 26.80 -1.39
C LEU A 574 -17.68 25.56 -0.56
N ILE A 575 -17.00 24.47 -0.90
CA ILE A 575 -17.07 23.20 -0.18
C ILE A 575 -15.65 22.87 0.28
N ILE A 576 -15.44 22.74 1.59
CA ILE A 576 -14.19 22.24 2.15
C ILE A 576 -14.45 20.97 2.95
N LYS A 577 -13.57 19.98 2.79
CA LYS A 577 -13.63 18.68 3.46
C LYS A 577 -12.31 18.43 4.19
N TRP A 578 -12.38 17.90 5.41
CA TRP A 578 -11.23 17.55 6.25
C TRP A 578 -11.53 16.33 7.10
N GLY A 579 -10.50 15.78 7.74
CA GLY A 579 -10.58 14.43 8.33
C GLY A 579 -10.78 13.36 7.27
N GLY A 580 -11.18 12.16 7.67
CA GLY A 580 -11.19 10.99 6.78
C GLY A 580 -9.78 10.54 6.39
N ASP A 581 -8.77 11.01 7.11
CA ASP A 581 -7.39 10.60 7.00
C ASP A 581 -7.20 9.28 7.77
N LEU A 582 -6.42 8.36 7.20
CA LEU A 582 -6.05 7.09 7.85
C LEU A 582 -5.33 7.37 9.18
N THR A 583 -5.73 6.68 10.25
CA THR A 583 -5.09 6.81 11.58
C THR A 583 -3.83 5.96 11.67
N HIS A 584 -3.03 6.16 12.72
CA HIS A 584 -1.90 5.28 13.03
C HIS A 584 -2.37 3.83 13.23
N THR A 585 -3.45 3.64 14.00
CA THR A 585 -4.10 2.34 14.17
C THR A 585 -4.51 1.74 12.83
N GLY A 586 -5.02 2.54 11.89
CA GLY A 586 -5.36 2.09 10.54
C GLY A 586 -4.15 1.67 9.70
N GLU A 587 -3.00 2.34 9.84
CA GLU A 587 -1.73 1.95 9.22
C GLU A 587 -1.22 0.62 9.80
N GLU A 588 -1.22 0.47 11.13
CA GLU A 588 -0.81 -0.75 11.82
C GLU A 588 -1.73 -1.94 11.53
N GLN A 589 -3.06 -1.72 11.49
CA GLN A 589 -4.04 -2.74 11.09
C GLN A 589 -3.74 -3.28 9.70
N ALA A 590 -3.45 -2.41 8.74
CA ALA A 590 -3.14 -2.78 7.38
C ALA A 590 -1.82 -3.54 7.28
N GLU A 591 -0.77 -3.05 7.95
CA GLU A 591 0.55 -3.69 7.98
C GLU A 591 0.48 -5.08 8.63
N HIS A 592 -0.15 -5.20 9.79
CA HIS A 592 -0.31 -6.48 10.48
C HIS A 592 -1.14 -7.46 9.65
N LEU A 593 -2.23 -7.01 9.01
CA LEU A 593 -2.99 -7.86 8.10
C LEU A 593 -2.12 -8.34 6.93
N GLY A 594 -1.30 -7.47 6.33
CA GLY A 594 -0.37 -7.85 5.26
C GLY A 594 0.61 -8.96 5.71
N GLN A 595 1.16 -8.83 6.92
CA GLN A 595 2.05 -9.85 7.50
C GLN A 595 1.33 -11.19 7.69
N LYS A 596 0.11 -11.16 8.23
CA LYS A 596 -0.72 -12.36 8.42
C LYS A 596 -1.11 -12.98 7.06
N PHE A 597 -1.51 -12.13 6.11
CA PHE A 597 -1.92 -12.54 4.76
C PHE A 597 -0.80 -13.27 4.03
N ARG A 598 0.44 -12.77 4.13
CA ARG A 598 1.62 -13.47 3.60
C ARG A 598 1.77 -14.89 4.14
N ARG A 599 1.58 -15.08 5.45
CA ARG A 599 1.75 -16.39 6.11
C ARG A 599 0.63 -17.38 5.79
N MET A 600 -0.59 -16.85 5.61
CA MET A 600 -1.79 -17.68 5.44
C MET A 600 -2.09 -18.04 3.98
N MET A 601 -1.78 -17.14 3.03
CA MET A 601 -2.26 -17.27 1.64
C MET A 601 -1.31 -18.04 0.72
N TYR A 602 -0.02 -18.09 1.06
CA TYR A 602 1.01 -18.66 0.20
C TYR A 602 1.67 -19.86 0.87
N PRO A 603 2.06 -20.87 0.10
CA PRO A 603 2.66 -22.07 0.67
C PRO A 603 4.12 -21.80 1.05
N GLY A 604 4.63 -22.47 2.09
CA GLY A 604 5.96 -22.21 2.65
C GLY A 604 6.02 -21.11 3.73
N GLY A 605 4.87 -20.76 4.33
CA GLY A 605 4.78 -19.85 5.48
C GLY A 605 5.30 -18.43 5.19
N ALA A 606 5.98 -17.82 6.17
CA ALA A 606 6.46 -16.43 6.06
C ALA A 606 7.43 -16.20 4.89
N GLY A 607 8.25 -17.20 4.53
CA GLY A 607 9.21 -17.10 3.42
C GLY A 607 8.64 -17.39 2.04
N GLY A 608 7.48 -18.05 1.97
CA GLY A 608 6.88 -18.59 0.74
C GLY A 608 6.62 -17.54 -0.34
N LEU A 609 5.93 -16.46 0.02
CA LEU A 609 5.62 -15.36 -0.90
C LEU A 609 6.88 -14.71 -1.49
N ASN A 610 7.84 -14.40 -0.61
CA ASN A 610 9.09 -13.76 -1.02
C ASN A 610 9.90 -14.70 -1.93
N ARG A 611 9.81 -16.03 -1.75
CA ARG A 611 10.45 -17.01 -2.63
C ARG A 611 9.76 -17.08 -4.00
N LEU A 612 8.43 -17.08 -4.06
CA LEU A 612 7.69 -17.00 -5.32
C LEU A 612 8.05 -15.74 -6.11
N HIS A 613 8.24 -14.63 -5.41
CA HIS A 613 8.68 -13.36 -5.99
C HIS A 613 10.08 -13.41 -6.59
N SER A 614 11.07 -13.88 -5.82
CA SER A 614 12.47 -13.94 -6.27
C SER A 614 12.69 -14.94 -7.41
N THR A 615 11.86 -15.99 -7.50
CA THR A 615 11.90 -17.01 -8.57
C THR A 615 11.03 -16.68 -9.80
N TYR A 616 10.60 -15.42 -9.93
CA TYR A 616 9.75 -14.93 -11.04
C TYR A 616 8.39 -15.61 -11.20
N ARG A 617 7.97 -16.43 -10.23
CA ARG A 617 6.70 -17.18 -10.23
C ARG A 617 5.54 -16.46 -9.56
N HIS A 618 5.73 -15.21 -9.13
CA HIS A 618 4.67 -14.38 -8.58
C HIS A 618 4.39 -13.14 -9.43
N ASP A 619 3.13 -13.01 -9.80
CA ASP A 619 2.54 -11.88 -10.53
C ASP A 619 1.64 -11.10 -9.56
N LEU A 620 2.18 -10.07 -8.90
CA LEU A 620 1.46 -9.23 -7.94
C LEU A 620 1.04 -7.90 -8.55
N LYS A 621 -0.24 -7.55 -8.44
CA LYS A 621 -0.74 -6.20 -8.72
C LYS A 621 -1.63 -5.71 -7.57
N ILE A 622 -1.41 -4.46 -7.16
CA ILE A 622 -2.17 -3.81 -6.08
C ILE A 622 -2.91 -2.61 -6.68
N TYR A 623 -4.23 -2.69 -6.69
CA TYR A 623 -5.14 -1.66 -7.17
C TYR A 623 -5.78 -0.96 -5.98
N THR A 624 -5.99 0.35 -6.11
CA THR A 624 -6.62 1.19 -5.10
C THR A 624 -7.56 2.19 -5.77
N SER A 625 -8.60 2.60 -5.06
CA SER A 625 -9.37 3.79 -5.46
C SER A 625 -8.55 5.08 -5.39
N ASP A 626 -9.09 6.18 -5.95
CA ASP A 626 -8.46 7.51 -5.94
C ASP A 626 -8.33 8.14 -4.54
N GLU A 627 -8.88 7.46 -3.53
CA GLU A 627 -9.06 7.99 -2.20
C GLU A 627 -7.81 7.85 -1.33
N GLY A 628 -7.31 8.97 -0.79
CA GLY A 628 -6.03 9.02 -0.07
C GLY A 628 -5.89 8.05 1.10
N ARG A 629 -6.96 7.73 1.83
CA ARG A 629 -6.91 6.74 2.93
C ARG A 629 -6.80 5.31 2.42
N VAL A 630 -7.49 4.99 1.32
CA VAL A 630 -7.46 3.66 0.69
C VAL A 630 -6.08 3.40 0.12
N GLN A 631 -5.51 4.42 -0.54
CA GLN A 631 -4.14 4.42 -1.05
C GLN A 631 -3.11 4.12 0.04
N LYS A 632 -3.20 4.83 1.17
CA LYS A 632 -2.32 4.60 2.32
C LYS A 632 -2.50 3.21 2.91
N THR A 633 -3.74 2.73 3.07
CA THR A 633 -4.00 1.36 3.53
C THR A 633 -3.35 0.34 2.59
N ALA A 634 -3.51 0.50 1.28
CA ALA A 634 -2.92 -0.40 0.29
C ALA A 634 -1.38 -0.47 0.42
N ALA A 635 -0.75 0.68 0.60
CA ALA A 635 0.69 0.78 0.77
C ALA A 635 1.17 0.22 2.13
N SER A 636 0.47 0.49 3.24
CA SER A 636 0.75 -0.13 4.55
C SER A 636 0.56 -1.64 4.54
N PHE A 637 -0.48 -2.14 3.85
CA PHE A 637 -0.66 -3.57 3.66
C PHE A 637 0.46 -4.17 2.83
N ALA A 638 0.84 -3.54 1.71
CA ALA A 638 1.95 -3.98 0.87
C ALA A 638 3.27 -4.03 1.67
N LYS A 639 3.48 -3.04 2.55
CA LYS A 639 4.61 -3.01 3.49
C LYS A 639 4.66 -4.28 4.34
N GLY A 640 3.56 -4.63 5.01
CA GLY A 640 3.50 -5.84 5.82
C GLY A 640 3.54 -7.14 5.01
N LEU A 641 2.90 -7.15 3.84
CA LEU A 641 2.85 -8.28 2.92
C LEU A 641 4.23 -8.65 2.40
N LEU A 642 5.09 -7.67 2.12
CA LEU A 642 6.39 -7.86 1.47
C LEU A 642 7.59 -7.65 2.41
N GLU A 643 7.34 -7.48 3.72
CA GLU A 643 8.36 -7.14 4.73
C GLU A 643 9.16 -5.87 4.40
N LEU A 644 8.47 -4.84 3.89
CA LEU A 644 9.14 -3.60 3.53
C LEU A 644 9.46 -2.76 4.76
N GLU A 645 10.70 -2.30 4.86
CA GLU A 645 11.11 -1.29 5.85
C GLU A 645 11.00 0.12 5.27
N GLY A 646 10.89 1.14 6.14
CA GLY A 646 10.87 2.55 5.74
C GLY A 646 9.47 3.19 5.57
N ASP A 647 9.46 4.36 4.92
CA ASP A 647 8.27 5.20 4.72
C ASP A 647 7.30 4.63 3.69
N ILE A 648 6.01 4.96 3.82
CA ILE A 648 4.95 4.47 2.93
C ILE A 648 5.00 5.10 1.53
N ILE A 649 5.63 6.28 1.37
CA ILE A 649 5.57 7.07 0.12
C ILE A 649 6.20 6.33 -1.06
N PRO A 650 7.44 5.80 -0.98
CA PRO A 650 8.03 5.03 -2.09
C PRO A 650 7.18 3.83 -2.51
N ILE A 651 6.58 3.13 -1.53
CA ILE A 651 5.68 1.99 -1.76
C ILE A 651 4.44 2.44 -2.52
N LEU A 652 3.84 3.55 -2.08
CA LEU A 652 2.63 4.10 -2.66
C LEU A 652 2.81 4.53 -4.13
N VAL A 653 4.02 4.93 -4.53
CA VAL A 653 4.28 5.32 -5.92
C VAL A 653 4.78 4.15 -6.76
N GLY A 654 5.55 3.23 -6.19
CA GLY A 654 6.18 2.13 -6.92
C GLY A 654 5.36 0.85 -7.05
N LEU A 655 4.47 0.55 -6.10
CA LEU A 655 3.75 -0.74 -6.03
C LEU A 655 2.23 -0.62 -6.13
N VAL A 656 1.69 0.54 -5.78
CA VAL A 656 0.24 0.77 -5.76
C VAL A 656 -0.19 1.43 -7.07
N LEU A 657 -0.92 0.68 -7.91
CA LEU A 657 -1.36 1.10 -9.22
C LEU A 657 -2.49 2.13 -9.12
N LYS A 658 -2.27 3.28 -9.76
CA LYS A 658 -3.22 4.39 -9.86
C LYS A 658 -3.47 4.69 -11.34
N SER A 659 -4.45 4.01 -11.93
CA SER A 659 -4.83 4.20 -13.33
C SER A 659 -6.30 4.60 -13.46
N LYS A 660 -6.67 5.15 -14.62
CA LYS A 660 -8.08 5.41 -14.94
C LYS A 660 -8.92 4.12 -14.86
N ASP A 661 -8.32 2.98 -15.18
CA ASP A 661 -8.97 1.68 -15.09
C ASP A 661 -9.22 1.29 -13.62
N ALA A 662 -8.24 1.55 -12.73
CA ALA A 662 -8.41 1.34 -11.29
C ALA A 662 -9.53 2.23 -10.71
N ASP A 663 -9.57 3.49 -11.11
CA ASP A 663 -10.65 4.42 -10.74
C ASP A 663 -12.01 3.88 -11.24
N SER A 664 -12.09 3.41 -12.49
CA SER A 664 -13.34 2.83 -13.04
C SER A 664 -13.76 1.52 -12.38
N MET A 665 -12.83 0.74 -11.83
CA MET A 665 -13.12 -0.52 -11.15
C MET A 665 -13.58 -0.32 -9.71
N LEU A 666 -13.00 0.65 -9.00
CA LEU A 666 -13.09 0.73 -7.53
C LEU A 666 -13.85 1.97 -7.04
N ASP A 667 -14.14 2.94 -7.91
CA ASP A 667 -14.94 4.12 -7.58
C ASP A 667 -16.36 4.07 -8.17
N GLN A 668 -17.32 4.61 -7.40
CA GLN A 668 -18.77 4.57 -7.73
C GLN A 668 -19.21 5.57 -8.83
N SER A 669 -18.28 6.22 -9.53
CA SER A 669 -18.62 7.35 -10.39
C SER A 669 -19.25 6.89 -11.71
N GLY A 670 -20.55 7.13 -11.86
CA GLY A 670 -21.26 7.04 -13.14
C GLY A 670 -22.13 5.80 -13.36
N SER A 671 -22.36 4.97 -12.34
CA SER A 671 -23.23 3.79 -12.49
C SER A 671 -24.72 4.14 -12.57
N SER A 672 -25.46 3.43 -13.42
CA SER A 672 -26.94 3.42 -13.47
C SER A 672 -27.57 3.12 -12.11
N ALA A 673 -26.87 2.36 -11.25
CA ALA A 673 -27.30 2.01 -9.89
C ALA A 673 -27.57 3.21 -8.97
N GLN A 674 -26.98 4.40 -9.20
CA GLN A 674 -27.16 5.53 -8.28
C GLN A 674 -28.61 5.99 -8.16
N GLU A 675 -29.38 5.94 -9.25
CA GLU A 675 -30.79 6.33 -9.23
C GLU A 675 -31.62 5.36 -8.38
N ILE A 676 -31.39 4.06 -8.54
CA ILE A 676 -32.10 3.03 -7.77
C ILE A 676 -31.71 3.09 -6.29
N ILE A 677 -30.44 3.30 -5.96
CA ILE A 677 -29.99 3.55 -4.58
C ILE A 677 -30.73 4.76 -3.98
N MET A 678 -30.90 5.83 -4.74
CA MET A 678 -31.67 7.00 -4.26
C MET A 678 -33.14 6.66 -4.01
N ARG A 679 -33.80 5.91 -4.90
CA ARG A 679 -35.18 5.44 -4.70
C ARG A 679 -35.30 4.53 -3.47
N VAL A 680 -34.34 3.63 -3.26
CA VAL A 680 -34.24 2.76 -2.09
C VAL A 680 -34.10 3.58 -0.80
N LYS A 681 -33.18 4.54 -0.76
CA LYS A 681 -33.02 5.44 0.40
C LYS A 681 -34.29 6.22 0.72
N GLN A 682 -35.02 6.70 -0.29
CA GLN A 682 -36.30 7.38 -0.10
C GLN A 682 -37.38 6.44 0.47
N ARG A 683 -37.42 5.18 0.03
CA ARG A 683 -38.33 4.17 0.58
C ARG A 683 -37.97 3.81 2.03
N LEU A 684 -36.68 3.60 2.33
CA LEU A 684 -36.21 3.39 3.70
C LEU A 684 -36.58 4.55 4.62
N HIS A 685 -36.44 5.79 4.14
CA HIS A 685 -36.86 6.98 4.88
C HIS A 685 -38.34 6.93 5.26
N LYS A 686 -39.22 6.57 4.31
CA LYS A 686 -40.66 6.42 4.57
C LYS A 686 -40.97 5.27 5.53
N ILE A 687 -40.28 4.14 5.42
CA ILE A 687 -40.54 2.94 6.24
C ILE A 687 -40.14 3.20 7.71
N ILE A 688 -38.95 3.73 7.95
CA ILE A 688 -38.41 3.96 9.30
C ILE A 688 -39.18 5.08 10.05
N HIS A 689 -39.82 5.99 9.32
CA HIS A 689 -40.63 7.07 9.90
C HIS A 689 -42.11 6.74 10.08
N ARG A 690 -42.58 5.53 9.71
CA ARG A 690 -43.94 5.09 10.05
C ARG A 690 -43.98 4.68 11.53
N GLU A 691 -44.96 5.19 12.27
CA GLU A 691 -45.21 4.81 13.67
C GLU A 691 -45.80 3.38 13.79
N ASP A 692 -46.41 2.89 12.70
CA ASP A 692 -46.93 1.54 12.60
C ASP A 692 -45.77 0.54 12.58
N HIS A 693 -45.86 -0.46 13.46
CA HIS A 693 -44.82 -1.46 13.72
C HIS A 693 -44.16 -1.94 12.43
N CYS A 694 -42.82 -2.03 12.41
CA CYS A 694 -42.00 -2.51 11.27
C CYS A 694 -42.33 -3.95 10.78
N SER A 695 -43.39 -4.55 11.31
CA SER A 695 -44.07 -5.78 10.89
C SER A 695 -44.19 -5.99 9.38
N GLN A 696 -44.40 -4.95 8.56
CA GLN A 696 -44.43 -5.07 7.09
C GLN A 696 -43.08 -5.50 6.46
N LEU A 697 -41.95 -5.31 7.16
CA LEU A 697 -40.65 -5.86 6.77
C LEU A 697 -40.46 -7.32 7.23
N ILE A 698 -41.19 -7.76 8.25
CA ILE A 698 -41.04 -9.09 8.88
C ILE A 698 -41.55 -10.20 7.96
N ASP A 699 -42.58 -9.93 7.15
CA ASP A 699 -43.20 -10.90 6.21
C ASP A 699 -42.32 -11.23 4.99
N SER A 700 -41.08 -10.75 4.93
CA SER A 700 -40.16 -11.09 3.85
C SER A 700 -39.51 -12.47 4.01
N ASN A 701 -39.33 -13.17 2.89
CA ASN A 701 -38.61 -14.45 2.83
C ASN A 701 -37.10 -14.33 3.08
N SER A 702 -36.54 -13.11 3.10
CA SER A 702 -35.12 -12.86 3.38
C SER A 702 -34.85 -12.71 4.88
N ARG A 703 -34.01 -13.58 5.44
CA ARG A 703 -33.57 -13.51 6.85
C ARG A 703 -32.74 -12.25 7.15
N LEU A 704 -32.13 -11.60 6.15
CA LEU A 704 -31.50 -10.27 6.29
C LEU A 704 -32.52 -9.14 6.47
N ILE A 705 -33.66 -9.22 5.76
CA ILE A 705 -34.75 -8.28 5.99
C ILE A 705 -35.35 -8.54 7.38
N ARG A 706 -35.41 -9.80 7.82
CA ARG A 706 -35.78 -10.14 9.20
C ARG A 706 -34.73 -9.74 10.23
N SER A 707 -33.43 -9.75 9.95
CA SER A 707 -32.38 -9.30 10.87
C SER A 707 -32.40 -7.77 11.03
N VAL A 708 -32.66 -7.04 9.93
CA VAL A 708 -32.97 -5.61 9.98
C VAL A 708 -34.30 -5.37 10.68
N ALA A 709 -35.32 -6.20 10.46
CA ALA A 709 -36.56 -6.10 11.20
C ALA A 709 -36.37 -6.44 12.69
N LEU A 710 -35.50 -7.40 13.05
CA LEU A 710 -35.09 -7.76 14.41
C LEU A 710 -34.24 -6.66 15.06
N ALA A 711 -33.36 -6.00 14.32
CA ALA A 711 -32.64 -4.82 14.76
C ALA A 711 -33.62 -3.67 15.02
N LEU A 712 -34.59 -3.46 14.12
CA LEU A 712 -35.71 -2.54 14.31
C LEU A 712 -36.64 -2.98 15.45
N THR A 713 -36.74 -4.28 15.77
CA THR A 713 -37.50 -4.85 16.90
C THR A 713 -36.74 -4.67 18.22
N LYS A 714 -35.40 -4.80 18.25
CA LYS A 714 -34.54 -4.42 19.40
C LYS A 714 -34.58 -2.92 19.66
N VAL A 715 -34.68 -2.13 18.58
CA VAL A 715 -34.88 -0.69 18.65
C VAL A 715 -36.30 -0.37 19.14
N ASP A 716 -37.28 -1.24 18.85
CA ASP A 716 -38.73 -1.28 19.20
C ASP A 716 -39.52 -0.04 18.74
N GLN A 717 -38.89 1.13 18.80
CA GLN A 717 -39.40 2.46 18.48
C GLN A 717 -38.27 3.32 17.85
N PRO A 718 -38.00 3.19 16.54
CA PRO A 718 -36.89 3.89 15.88
C PRO A 718 -36.94 5.41 16.05
N ILE A 719 -38.14 6.01 15.97
CA ILE A 719 -38.33 7.44 16.25
C ILE A 719 -37.93 7.79 17.69
N LYS A 720 -38.34 6.99 18.69
CA LYS A 720 -37.98 7.27 20.09
C LYS A 720 -36.49 7.08 20.36
N LYS A 721 -35.85 6.07 19.77
CA LYS A 721 -34.40 5.86 19.85
C LYS A 721 -33.62 6.97 19.15
N MET A 722 -34.11 7.48 18.01
CA MET A 722 -33.55 8.69 17.39
C MET A 722 -33.75 9.93 18.27
N GLY A 723 -34.87 10.01 18.99
CA GLY A 723 -35.11 11.04 20.01
C GLY A 723 -34.13 10.97 21.18
N ILE A 724 -33.86 9.77 21.71
CA ILE A 724 -32.83 9.54 22.74
C ILE A 724 -31.46 9.93 22.18
N MET A 725 -31.11 9.44 20.99
CA MET A 725 -29.85 9.78 20.32
C MET A 725 -29.69 11.29 20.15
N HIS A 726 -30.74 12.02 19.79
CA HIS A 726 -30.71 13.49 19.69
C HIS A 726 -30.46 14.18 21.04
N LYS A 727 -31.03 13.67 22.13
CA LYS A 727 -30.72 14.12 23.51
C LYS A 727 -29.28 13.82 23.90
N LEU A 728 -28.75 12.65 23.56
CA LEU A 728 -27.35 12.29 23.83
C LEU A 728 -26.37 13.18 23.06
N LEU A 729 -26.67 13.50 21.80
CA LEU A 729 -25.89 14.48 21.02
C LEU A 729 -25.89 15.87 21.69
N GLN A 730 -27.02 16.26 22.28
CA GLN A 730 -27.11 17.50 23.06
C GLN A 730 -26.26 17.44 24.34
N SER A 731 -26.33 16.33 25.09
CA SER A 731 -25.52 16.08 26.29
C SER A 731 -24.03 16.22 25.97
N LEU A 732 -23.54 15.52 24.94
CA LEU A 732 -22.14 15.59 24.51
C LEU A 732 -21.71 17.02 24.12
N LYS A 733 -22.55 17.73 23.36
CA LYS A 733 -22.30 19.13 23.00
C LYS A 733 -22.16 20.03 24.23
N GLU A 734 -22.99 19.82 25.26
CA GLU A 734 -22.99 20.61 26.49
C GLU A 734 -21.80 20.27 27.39
N GLN A 735 -21.45 18.98 27.52
CA GLN A 735 -20.26 18.53 28.22
C GLN A 735 -19.00 19.17 27.63
N LEU A 736 -18.83 19.10 26.30
CA LEU A 736 -17.68 19.70 25.62
C LEU A 736 -17.66 21.23 25.77
N THR A 737 -18.82 21.88 25.76
CA THR A 737 -18.91 23.33 25.98
C THR A 737 -18.45 23.71 27.39
N ARG A 738 -18.83 22.92 28.40
CA ARG A 738 -18.40 23.08 29.78
C ARG A 738 -16.89 22.91 29.93
N MET A 739 -16.32 21.85 29.36
CA MET A 739 -14.87 21.61 29.37
C MET A 739 -14.08 22.76 28.71
N ILE A 740 -14.59 23.33 27.61
CA ILE A 740 -13.97 24.49 26.96
C ILE A 740 -14.00 25.72 27.88
N GLN A 741 -15.12 25.95 28.56
CA GLN A 741 -15.30 27.07 29.48
C GLN A 741 -14.38 26.95 30.70
N GLU A 742 -14.34 25.77 31.33
CA GLU A 742 -13.44 25.46 32.47
C GLU A 742 -11.97 25.67 32.09
N LYS A 743 -11.58 25.23 30.89
CA LYS A 743 -10.23 25.44 30.36
C LYS A 743 -9.91 26.91 30.08
N ALA A 744 -10.89 27.72 29.68
CA ALA A 744 -10.72 29.14 29.46
C ALA A 744 -10.57 29.88 30.79
N GLU A 745 -11.42 29.59 31.76
CA GLU A 745 -11.39 30.13 33.12
C GLU A 745 -10.05 29.83 33.81
N PHE A 746 -9.56 28.60 33.70
CA PHE A 746 -8.26 28.22 34.25
C PHE A 746 -7.10 28.99 33.58
N ARG A 747 -7.14 29.18 32.26
CA ARG A 747 -6.13 29.99 31.56
C ARG A 747 -6.13 31.43 32.04
N THR A 748 -7.30 32.04 32.21
CA THR A 748 -7.43 33.39 32.76
C THR A 748 -6.91 33.48 34.19
N GLU A 749 -7.17 32.48 35.04
CA GLU A 749 -6.64 32.46 36.40
C GLU A 749 -5.11 32.28 36.42
N LEU A 750 -4.54 31.47 35.53
CA LEU A 750 -3.10 31.31 35.38
C LEU A 750 -2.43 32.63 34.93
N GLU A 751 -3.02 33.31 33.94
CA GLU A 751 -2.57 34.63 33.47
C GLU A 751 -2.66 35.67 34.61
N ARG A 752 -3.73 35.63 35.41
CA ARG A 752 -3.89 36.49 36.59
C ARG A 752 -2.81 36.22 37.62
N LEU A 753 -2.53 34.95 37.95
CA LEU A 753 -1.46 34.56 38.87
C LEU A 753 -0.07 34.99 38.36
N GLN A 754 0.20 34.83 37.06
CA GLN A 754 1.44 35.28 36.43
C GLN A 754 1.59 36.81 36.45
N GLN A 755 0.50 37.55 36.19
CA GLN A 755 0.49 39.01 36.33
C GLN A 755 0.69 39.44 37.78
N THR A 756 0.07 38.76 38.74
CA THR A 756 0.22 39.05 40.17
C THR A 756 1.67 38.85 40.62
N LYS A 757 2.32 37.76 40.16
CA LYS A 757 3.74 37.48 40.39
C LYS A 757 4.64 38.53 39.74
N ALA A 758 4.37 38.92 38.48
CA ALA A 758 5.10 39.97 37.79
C ALA A 758 4.92 41.38 38.41
N THR A 759 3.78 41.65 39.04
CA THR A 759 3.57 42.89 39.82
C THR A 759 4.22 42.83 41.20
N ALA A 760 4.28 41.66 41.85
CA ALA A 760 4.99 41.48 43.12
C ALA A 760 6.50 41.66 42.95
N ASP A 761 7.08 41.16 41.86
CA ASP A 761 8.49 41.33 41.51
C ASP A 761 8.86 42.78 41.13
N ARG A 762 7.86 43.65 40.84
CA ARG A 762 8.07 45.09 40.58
C ARG A 762 8.04 45.97 41.83
N VAL A 763 7.61 45.46 42.98
CA VAL A 763 7.44 46.24 44.23
C VAL A 763 8.51 45.90 45.29
N ALA A 764 9.39 44.94 45.05
CA ALA A 764 10.50 44.65 45.95
C ALA A 764 11.67 45.65 45.77
N PRO A 765 12.11 46.38 46.83
CA PRO A 765 13.27 47.26 46.75
C PRO A 765 14.58 46.46 46.73
N ALA A 766 15.54 46.98 45.98
CA ALA A 766 16.85 46.38 45.79
C ALA A 766 17.61 46.15 47.11
N MET A 767 17.91 44.88 47.42
CA MET A 767 19.06 44.51 48.22
C MET A 767 19.72 43.25 47.65
N SER A 768 21.04 43.34 47.57
CA SER A 768 21.98 42.39 46.97
C SER A 768 22.08 41.07 47.73
N ARG A 769 22.30 39.97 46.99
CA ARG A 769 23.38 38.99 47.24
C ARG A 769 23.54 38.00 46.09
N SER A 770 24.75 37.50 46.03
CA SER A 770 25.54 36.95 44.93
C SER A 770 25.48 35.43 44.75
N ALA A 771 25.90 34.99 43.54
CA ALA A 771 26.29 33.64 43.09
C ALA A 771 25.14 32.66 42.75
N SER A 772 25.17 31.84 41.69
CA SER A 772 26.26 31.34 40.85
C SER A 772 25.87 31.17 39.37
N VAL A 773 26.90 31.07 38.53
CA VAL A 773 26.88 30.78 37.10
C VAL A 773 26.43 29.34 36.86
N ASP A 774 25.34 29.14 36.12
CA ASP A 774 25.15 28.08 35.10
C ASP A 774 23.70 28.06 34.59
N GLU A 775 23.32 29.02 33.74
CA GLU A 775 22.10 28.90 32.94
C GLU A 775 22.22 29.72 31.65
N LEU A 776 22.86 29.13 30.64
CA LEU A 776 22.84 29.64 29.27
C LEU A 776 22.86 28.46 28.30
N ASN A 777 21.70 27.78 28.18
CA ASN A 777 21.33 27.01 27.00
C ASN A 777 19.82 26.68 27.03
N ARG A 778 18.96 27.70 26.87
CA ARG A 778 17.59 27.49 26.36
C ARG A 778 17.56 27.80 24.88
N ALA A 779 17.86 26.78 24.08
CA ALA A 779 17.51 26.77 22.68
C ALA A 779 15.97 26.86 22.54
N ARG A 780 15.51 27.83 21.76
CA ARG A 780 14.13 27.90 21.24
C ARG A 780 13.79 26.58 20.55
N CYS A 781 13.03 25.70 21.20
CA CYS A 781 12.44 24.53 20.55
C CYS A 781 11.33 24.98 19.60
N ARG A 782 11.67 25.02 18.30
CA ARG A 782 10.68 24.96 17.22
C ARG A 782 9.96 23.62 17.30
N HIS A 783 8.63 23.70 17.25
CA HIS A 783 7.73 22.56 17.15
C HIS A 783 8.06 21.70 15.91
N VAL A 784 8.45 20.46 16.16
CA VAL A 784 8.29 19.34 15.23
C VAL A 784 7.89 18.13 16.08
N HIS A 785 6.63 17.69 15.99
CA HIS A 785 6.24 16.37 16.49
C HIS A 785 6.81 15.33 15.53
N SER A 786 8.06 14.92 15.76
CA SER A 786 8.61 13.66 15.27
C SER A 786 8.56 12.66 16.42
N TYR A 787 7.66 11.69 16.36
CA TYR A 787 7.69 10.58 17.29
C TYR A 787 8.74 9.57 16.82
N ALA A 788 9.82 9.46 17.59
CA ALA A 788 10.85 8.44 17.42
C ALA A 788 10.35 7.07 17.92
N PRO A 789 10.84 5.95 17.36
CA PRO A 789 10.47 4.60 17.79
C PRO A 789 11.03 4.28 19.18
N ARG A 790 10.20 3.71 20.06
CA ARG A 790 10.61 3.30 21.41
C ARG A 790 11.42 2.00 21.40
N LYS A 791 12.53 2.04 22.15
CA LYS A 791 13.36 0.91 22.55
C LYS A 791 12.52 -0.14 23.30
N LYS A 792 12.66 -1.41 22.92
CA LYS A 792 12.26 -2.56 23.75
C LYS A 792 13.27 -2.69 24.89
N HIS A 793 12.83 -2.51 26.13
CA HIS A 793 13.57 -3.01 27.29
C HIS A 793 13.06 -4.40 27.61
N SER A 794 13.96 -5.38 27.47
CA SER A 794 13.86 -6.72 28.00
C SER A 794 14.22 -6.72 29.47
N GLU A 795 13.33 -7.16 30.36
CA GLU A 795 13.74 -7.70 31.66
C GLU A 795 12.86 -8.90 32.00
N GLY A 796 13.50 -10.06 32.09
CA GLY A 796 13.01 -11.19 32.87
C GLY A 796 13.80 -11.24 34.17
N SER A 797 13.11 -11.37 35.30
CA SER A 797 13.61 -12.12 36.45
C SER A 797 12.42 -12.67 37.24
N ASN A 798 12.56 -13.96 37.59
CA ASN A 798 11.59 -14.80 38.29
C ASN A 798 11.43 -14.39 39.76
N ILE A 799 10.22 -14.52 40.32
CA ILE A 799 9.96 -15.00 41.70
C ILE A 799 8.53 -15.61 41.79
N SER A 800 8.53 -16.82 42.37
CA SER A 800 7.51 -17.76 42.90
C SER A 800 6.00 -17.46 42.92
N SER A 801 5.26 -18.54 42.65
CA SER A 801 3.85 -18.83 42.89
C SER A 801 3.46 -18.86 44.38
N ASP A 802 2.25 -18.40 44.72
CA ASP A 802 1.16 -19.25 45.23
C ASP A 802 -0.14 -18.48 45.56
N ALA A 803 -1.24 -19.24 45.46
CA ALA A 803 -2.55 -19.06 46.08
C ALA A 803 -3.63 -18.16 45.42
N ALA A 804 -4.68 -18.86 45.00
CA ALA A 804 -6.01 -18.37 44.68
C ALA A 804 -6.68 -17.63 45.85
N ASN A 805 -7.43 -16.56 45.56
CA ASN A 805 -8.83 -16.43 45.96
C ASN A 805 -9.46 -15.13 45.43
N SER A 806 -10.73 -15.27 45.05
CA SER A 806 -11.70 -14.22 44.80
C SER A 806 -11.74 -13.17 45.89
N SER A 807 -11.80 -11.88 45.53
CA SER A 807 -12.73 -10.94 46.15
C SER A 807 -12.77 -9.60 45.41
N VAL A 808 -14.01 -9.18 45.15
CA VAL A 808 -14.43 -7.82 44.82
C VAL A 808 -13.87 -6.86 45.88
N GLY A 809 -13.05 -5.89 45.46
CA GLY A 809 -12.43 -4.91 46.34
C GLY A 809 -12.65 -3.49 45.84
N LEU A 810 -13.56 -2.75 46.50
CA LEU A 810 -13.75 -1.31 46.36
C LEU A 810 -12.40 -0.56 46.45
N ARG A 811 -12.01 0.16 45.38
CA ARG A 811 -10.93 1.15 45.49
C ARG A 811 -11.46 2.40 46.18
N LYS A 812 -11.13 2.50 47.47
CA LYS A 812 -11.15 3.73 48.28
C LYS A 812 -10.43 4.86 47.53
N MET A 813 -11.10 6.01 47.45
CA MET A 813 -10.53 7.27 46.99
C MET A 813 -9.27 7.61 47.79
N ARG A 814 -8.13 7.76 47.12
CA ARG A 814 -6.98 8.49 47.66
C ARG A 814 -7.25 9.99 47.48
N LEU A 815 -7.17 10.74 48.58
CA LEU A 815 -7.13 12.20 48.57
C LEU A 815 -5.94 12.66 47.72
N HIS A 816 -6.25 13.54 46.77
CA HIS A 816 -5.34 14.11 45.79
C HIS A 816 -4.35 15.05 46.48
N GLU A 817 -3.04 14.77 46.40
CA GLU A 817 -2.05 15.85 46.46
C GLU A 817 -2.12 16.64 45.15
N SER A 818 -2.20 17.97 45.25
CA SER A 818 -2.31 18.87 44.11
C SER A 818 -0.93 19.09 43.47
N LEU A 819 -0.80 18.73 42.19
CA LEU A 819 0.37 19.04 41.36
C LEU A 819 0.55 20.57 41.21
N PRO A 820 1.77 21.07 40.94
CA PRO A 820 2.02 22.49 40.70
C PRO A 820 1.19 23.04 39.52
N PRO A 821 0.73 24.31 39.57
CA PRO A 821 -0.14 24.90 38.54
C PRO A 821 0.44 24.90 37.10
N GLU A 822 1.75 24.83 36.94
CA GLU A 822 2.41 24.87 35.63
C GLU A 822 2.37 23.52 34.87
N GLU A 823 1.93 22.43 35.50
CA GLU A 823 1.92 21.07 34.90
C GLU A 823 0.53 20.51 34.58
N VAL A 824 -0.55 21.26 34.84
CA VAL A 824 -1.92 20.79 34.53
C VAL A 824 -2.19 20.84 33.03
N LYS A 825 -1.90 19.75 32.34
CA LYS A 825 -2.21 19.57 30.92
C LYS A 825 -3.67 19.14 30.77
N TYR A 826 -4.55 20.06 30.35
CA TYR A 826 -5.93 19.72 29.99
C TYR A 826 -5.93 18.66 28.86
N PRO A 827 -6.76 17.61 28.95
CA PRO A 827 -6.81 16.58 27.93
C PRO A 827 -7.38 17.17 26.63
N GLU A 828 -6.72 16.88 25.51
CA GLU A 828 -7.10 17.33 24.18
C GLU A 828 -7.56 16.15 23.30
N PRO A 829 -8.44 16.37 22.32
CA PRO A 829 -8.84 15.32 21.38
C PRO A 829 -7.67 14.86 20.49
N CYS A 830 -7.70 13.59 20.11
CA CYS A 830 -6.76 12.97 19.19
C CYS A 830 -7.01 13.39 17.72
N GLY A 831 -6.04 13.14 16.83
CA GLY A 831 -6.22 13.36 15.39
C GLY A 831 -6.08 14.82 14.93
N ARG A 832 -5.36 15.66 15.70
CA ARG A 832 -5.17 17.10 15.47
C ARG A 832 -6.48 17.91 15.53
N GLU A 833 -7.52 17.36 16.14
CA GLU A 833 -8.77 18.05 16.46
C GLU A 833 -8.58 18.81 17.79
N THR A 834 -9.05 20.06 17.90
CA THR A 834 -9.10 20.76 19.20
C THR A 834 -10.47 20.60 19.84
N MET A 835 -10.58 20.81 21.14
CA MET A 835 -11.87 20.76 21.86
C MET A 835 -12.98 21.56 21.15
N GLU A 836 -12.68 22.75 20.61
CA GLU A 836 -13.65 23.58 19.90
C GLU A 836 -14.12 22.94 18.59
N VAL A 837 -13.22 22.28 17.86
CA VAL A 837 -13.55 21.59 16.60
C VAL A 837 -14.38 20.35 16.89
N MET A 838 -14.00 19.56 17.90
CA MET A 838 -14.76 18.39 18.36
C MET A 838 -16.18 18.80 18.81
N ARG A 839 -16.28 19.86 19.61
CA ARG A 839 -17.57 20.41 20.04
C ARG A 839 -18.41 20.86 18.85
N GLU A 840 -17.82 21.52 17.86
CA GLU A 840 -18.55 21.96 16.66
C GLU A 840 -18.99 20.78 15.77
N ARG A 841 -18.18 19.71 15.67
CA ARG A 841 -18.55 18.46 14.99
C ARG A 841 -19.83 17.89 15.59
N TRP A 842 -19.87 17.72 16.92
CA TRP A 842 -21.06 17.23 17.62
C TRP A 842 -22.23 18.20 17.56
N ALA A 843 -22.00 19.51 17.73
CA ALA A 843 -23.02 20.55 17.61
C ALA A 843 -23.66 20.57 16.21
N LYS A 844 -22.87 20.33 15.18
CA LYS A 844 -23.36 20.25 13.81
C LYS A 844 -24.20 19.00 13.58
N LEU A 845 -23.76 17.82 14.04
CA LEU A 845 -24.55 16.59 13.96
C LEU A 845 -25.89 16.74 14.70
N TYR A 846 -25.89 17.35 15.88
CA TYR A 846 -27.10 17.69 16.62
C TYR A 846 -28.08 18.57 15.81
N ARG A 847 -27.58 19.59 15.10
CA ARG A 847 -28.41 20.47 14.25
C ARG A 847 -28.89 19.81 12.98
N ASP A 848 -28.03 19.02 12.34
CA ASP A 848 -28.29 18.40 11.04
C ASP A 848 -29.17 17.14 11.16
N PHE A 849 -29.13 16.45 12.31
CA PHE A 849 -29.84 15.18 12.49
C PHE A 849 -31.36 15.35 12.58
N TYR A 850 -31.85 16.46 13.12
CA TYR A 850 -33.28 16.73 13.23
C TYR A 850 -33.71 17.90 12.34
N VAL A 851 -34.60 17.63 11.39
CA VAL A 851 -35.08 18.60 10.40
C VAL A 851 -36.34 19.29 10.90
N LYS A 852 -36.17 20.41 11.61
CA LYS A 852 -37.29 21.21 12.18
C LYS A 852 -38.43 21.51 11.20
N LYS A 853 -38.12 21.80 9.93
CA LYS A 853 -39.13 22.16 8.92
C LYS A 853 -40.09 21.01 8.58
N ARG A 854 -39.63 19.77 8.72
CA ARG A 854 -40.38 18.57 8.35
C ARG A 854 -40.81 17.76 9.57
N ASP A 855 -40.34 18.14 10.76
CA ASP A 855 -40.51 17.38 12.00
C ASP A 855 -40.07 15.90 11.86
N THR A 856 -38.92 15.68 11.22
CA THR A 856 -38.39 14.34 10.92
C THR A 856 -36.89 14.27 11.12
N TYR A 857 -36.35 13.07 11.31
CA TYR A 857 -34.91 12.83 11.39
C TYR A 857 -34.28 12.59 10.00
N ASP A 858 -33.04 13.04 9.82
CA ASP A 858 -32.23 12.79 8.64
C ASP A 858 -31.42 11.50 8.82
N LEU A 859 -31.93 10.39 8.26
CA LEU A 859 -31.30 9.07 8.35
C LEU A 859 -29.88 9.04 7.77
N SER A 860 -29.54 9.94 6.84
CA SER A 860 -28.20 10.00 6.27
C SER A 860 -27.11 10.38 7.27
N LYS A 861 -27.50 10.88 8.47
CA LYS A 861 -26.60 11.23 9.55
C LYS A 861 -26.30 10.09 10.50
N ILE A 862 -27.07 9.00 10.47
CA ILE A 862 -26.88 7.86 11.38
C ILE A 862 -25.49 7.24 11.20
N PRO A 863 -25.01 6.95 9.97
CA PRO A 863 -23.66 6.44 9.78
C PRO A 863 -22.59 7.47 10.17
N ASP A 864 -22.81 8.76 9.90
CA ASP A 864 -21.90 9.85 10.30
C ASP A 864 -21.76 9.93 11.84
N ILE A 865 -22.87 9.74 12.59
CA ILE A 865 -22.90 9.72 14.05
C ILE A 865 -22.16 8.48 14.58
N HIS A 866 -22.47 7.30 14.03
CA HIS A 866 -21.82 6.04 14.40
C HIS A 866 -20.30 6.11 14.19
N ASP A 867 -19.86 6.58 13.02
CA ASP A 867 -18.43 6.79 12.71
C ASP A 867 -17.76 7.72 13.74
N CYS A 868 -18.43 8.82 14.11
CA CYS A 868 -17.90 9.79 15.05
C CYS A 868 -17.79 9.23 16.47
N ILE A 869 -18.84 8.58 16.98
CA ILE A 869 -18.82 8.05 18.35
C ILE A 869 -17.91 6.86 18.48
N ARG A 870 -17.81 6.01 17.44
CA ARG A 870 -16.85 4.90 17.41
C ARG A 870 -15.42 5.41 17.47
N TYR A 871 -15.09 6.44 16.68
CA TYR A 871 -13.76 7.05 16.76
C TYR A 871 -13.50 7.65 18.14
N ASP A 872 -14.46 8.37 18.73
CA ASP A 872 -14.28 8.98 20.03
C ASP A 872 -14.20 7.92 21.16
N ALA A 873 -14.90 6.80 21.04
CA ALA A 873 -14.81 5.68 21.97
C ALA A 873 -13.41 5.03 21.95
N VAL A 874 -12.82 4.83 20.76
CA VAL A 874 -11.49 4.22 20.62
C VAL A 874 -10.36 5.20 20.97
N HIS A 875 -10.41 6.41 20.40
CA HIS A 875 -9.27 7.34 20.39
C HIS A 875 -9.37 8.47 21.41
N ASN A 876 -10.56 8.74 21.95
CA ASN A 876 -10.83 9.86 22.86
C ASN A 876 -11.40 9.41 24.21
N ALA A 877 -11.24 8.14 24.59
CA ALA A 877 -11.69 7.61 25.88
C ALA A 877 -11.12 8.40 27.08
N HIS A 878 -9.90 8.96 26.95
CA HIS A 878 -9.24 9.79 27.96
C HIS A 878 -9.96 11.10 28.27
N LEU A 879 -10.91 11.53 27.43
CA LEU A 879 -11.75 12.70 27.70
C LEU A 879 -12.85 12.42 28.74
N ASN A 880 -13.09 11.15 29.10
CA ASN A 880 -14.07 10.72 30.09
C ASN A 880 -15.49 11.27 29.83
N LEU A 881 -15.89 11.35 28.56
CA LEU A 881 -17.23 11.78 28.19
C LEU A 881 -18.27 10.76 28.68
N THR A 882 -19.35 11.26 29.26
CA THR A 882 -20.49 10.42 29.69
C THR A 882 -21.39 10.09 28.49
N ASP A 883 -22.23 9.07 28.64
CA ASP A 883 -23.20 8.63 27.64
C ASP A 883 -22.62 8.05 26.32
N VAL A 884 -21.30 7.91 26.20
CA VAL A 884 -20.62 7.36 25.01
C VAL A 884 -21.10 5.94 24.69
N ARG A 885 -21.25 5.08 25.71
CA ARG A 885 -21.70 3.69 25.56
C ARG A 885 -23.11 3.61 24.98
N GLU A 886 -24.05 4.34 25.58
CA GLU A 886 -25.45 4.34 25.14
C GLU A 886 -25.57 4.88 23.70
N LEU A 887 -24.84 5.97 23.38
CA LEU A 887 -24.83 6.51 22.03
C LEU A 887 -24.23 5.54 21.01
N LEU A 888 -23.15 4.85 21.35
CA LEU A 888 -22.52 3.83 20.49
C LEU A 888 -23.49 2.66 20.23
N GLU A 889 -24.14 2.14 21.27
CA GLU A 889 -25.10 1.04 21.14
C GLU A 889 -26.29 1.40 20.25
N ILE A 890 -26.91 2.57 20.47
CA ILE A 890 -28.06 3.04 19.68
C ILE A 890 -27.65 3.31 18.23
N SER A 891 -26.55 4.04 18.02
CA SER A 891 -26.10 4.41 16.67
C SER A 891 -25.63 3.19 15.88
N SER A 892 -24.98 2.22 16.51
CA SER A 892 -24.56 0.95 15.89
C SER A 892 -25.76 0.12 15.45
N ALA A 893 -26.77 -0.04 16.32
CA ALA A 893 -27.99 -0.78 15.99
C ALA A 893 -28.77 -0.15 14.81
N LEU A 894 -28.91 1.19 14.82
CA LEU A 894 -29.56 1.92 13.72
C LEU A 894 -28.75 1.87 12.42
N SER A 895 -27.41 1.99 12.50
CA SER A 895 -26.52 1.91 11.34
C SER A 895 -26.58 0.52 10.69
N HIS A 896 -26.53 -0.55 11.50
CA HIS A 896 -26.66 -1.93 11.04
C HIS A 896 -27.99 -2.18 10.31
N ALA A 897 -29.09 -1.60 10.79
CA ALA A 897 -30.39 -1.70 10.14
C ALA A 897 -30.46 -0.93 8.80
N LEU A 898 -29.75 0.19 8.69
CA LEU A 898 -29.86 1.12 7.57
C LEU A 898 -28.86 0.84 6.44
N VAL A 899 -27.56 0.78 6.76
CA VAL A 899 -26.46 0.82 5.77
C VAL A 899 -26.52 -0.32 4.76
N PRO A 900 -26.69 -1.60 5.15
CA PRO A 900 -26.76 -2.71 4.18
C PRO A 900 -27.98 -2.64 3.26
N GLN A 901 -29.06 -1.97 3.70
CA GLN A 901 -30.30 -1.84 2.93
C GLN A 901 -30.26 -0.66 1.96
N GLU A 902 -29.30 0.27 2.09
CA GLU A 902 -29.08 1.30 1.08
C GLU A 902 -28.69 0.72 -0.29
N TYR A 903 -28.15 -0.51 -0.30
CA TYR A 903 -27.73 -1.26 -1.49
C TYR A 903 -28.79 -2.28 -1.95
N GLY A 904 -30.06 -1.96 -1.72
CA GLY A 904 -31.22 -2.76 -2.13
C GLY A 904 -31.97 -3.31 -0.91
N ILE A 905 -33.31 -3.31 -0.95
CA ILE A 905 -34.14 -3.84 0.14
C ILE A 905 -34.44 -5.32 -0.13
N ASN A 906 -35.02 -5.62 -1.30
CA ASN A 906 -35.32 -6.98 -1.73
C ASN A 906 -34.13 -7.61 -2.49
N VAL A 907 -34.26 -8.89 -2.82
CA VAL A 907 -33.17 -9.67 -3.46
C VAL A 907 -32.87 -9.12 -4.86
N ASP A 908 -33.88 -8.81 -5.67
CA ASP A 908 -33.70 -8.33 -7.04
C ASP A 908 -32.96 -6.99 -7.10
N GLU A 909 -33.32 -6.06 -6.22
CA GLU A 909 -32.62 -4.77 -6.07
C GLU A 909 -31.16 -4.97 -5.65
N LYS A 910 -30.89 -5.90 -4.73
CA LYS A 910 -29.53 -6.20 -4.26
C LYS A 910 -28.66 -6.77 -5.39
N ILE A 911 -29.20 -7.70 -6.18
CA ILE A 911 -28.51 -8.27 -7.35
C ILE A 911 -28.22 -7.17 -8.37
N PHE A 912 -29.22 -6.35 -8.71
CA PHE A 912 -29.06 -5.30 -9.70
C PHE A 912 -28.03 -4.24 -9.28
N ILE A 913 -28.18 -3.68 -8.07
CA ILE A 913 -27.25 -2.68 -7.54
C ILE A 913 -25.84 -3.26 -7.45
N GLY A 914 -25.71 -4.49 -6.93
CA GLY A 914 -24.43 -5.17 -6.80
C GLY A 914 -23.72 -5.36 -8.14
N SER A 915 -24.44 -5.91 -9.12
CA SER A 915 -23.91 -6.20 -10.46
C SER A 915 -23.54 -4.92 -11.21
N ALA A 916 -24.40 -3.90 -11.18
CA ALA A 916 -24.14 -2.63 -11.85
C ALA A 916 -23.00 -1.81 -11.21
N MET A 917 -22.86 -1.84 -9.88
CA MET A 917 -21.76 -1.14 -9.19
C MET A 917 -20.41 -1.83 -9.34
N CYS A 918 -20.39 -3.17 -9.40
CA CYS A 918 -19.16 -3.95 -9.46
C CYS A 918 -18.83 -4.46 -10.87
N ARG A 919 -19.59 -4.10 -11.92
CA ARG A 919 -19.43 -4.63 -13.29
C ARG A 919 -17.99 -4.66 -13.79
N THR A 920 -17.27 -3.55 -13.72
CA THR A 920 -15.88 -3.46 -14.18
C THR A 920 -14.94 -4.31 -13.33
N LEU A 921 -15.15 -4.36 -12.01
CA LEU A 921 -14.37 -5.22 -11.11
C LEU A 921 -14.65 -6.70 -11.38
N LEU A 922 -15.90 -7.09 -11.58
CA LEU A 922 -16.34 -8.44 -11.93
C LEU A 922 -15.71 -8.89 -13.25
N SER A 923 -15.73 -8.04 -14.28
CA SER A 923 -15.07 -8.28 -15.57
C SER A 923 -13.55 -8.51 -15.41
N LYS A 924 -12.90 -7.71 -14.56
CA LYS A 924 -11.47 -7.90 -14.26
C LYS A 924 -11.20 -9.21 -13.51
N ILE A 925 -12.01 -9.53 -12.50
CA ILE A 925 -11.93 -10.80 -11.77
C ILE A 925 -12.06 -11.97 -12.75
N ASN A 926 -13.03 -11.92 -13.66
CA ASN A 926 -13.25 -12.98 -14.65
C ASN A 926 -12.00 -13.18 -15.53
N THR A 927 -11.44 -12.08 -16.04
CA THR A 927 -10.19 -12.09 -16.81
C THR A 927 -9.02 -12.68 -16.02
N ASP A 928 -8.89 -12.36 -14.74
CA ASP A 928 -7.81 -12.89 -13.89
C ASP A 928 -8.00 -14.38 -13.58
N LEU A 929 -9.24 -14.86 -13.42
CA LEU A 929 -9.56 -16.28 -13.24
C LEU A 929 -9.24 -17.10 -14.50
N ASP A 930 -9.60 -16.59 -15.69
CA ASP A 930 -9.27 -17.23 -16.96
C ASP A 930 -7.77 -17.34 -17.19
N LEU A 931 -7.02 -16.27 -16.89
CA LEU A 931 -5.56 -16.28 -16.97
C LEU A 931 -4.93 -17.25 -15.95
N ALA A 932 -5.54 -17.44 -14.78
CA ALA A 932 -5.09 -18.40 -13.78
C ALA A 932 -5.25 -19.86 -14.23
N ARG A 933 -6.30 -20.13 -15.02
CA ARG A 933 -6.59 -21.44 -15.65
C ARG A 933 -5.70 -21.74 -16.87
N GLY A 934 -4.90 -20.78 -17.33
CA GLY A 934 -3.97 -20.96 -18.44
C GLY A 934 -4.52 -20.60 -19.82
N LEU A 935 -5.66 -19.89 -19.90
CA LEU A 935 -6.14 -19.33 -21.17
C LEU A 935 -5.13 -18.29 -21.69
N LYS A 936 -4.80 -18.36 -23.00
CA LYS A 936 -3.69 -17.60 -23.59
C LYS A 936 -3.97 -16.09 -23.60
N PRO A 937 -2.97 -15.24 -23.26
CA PRO A 937 -3.09 -13.78 -23.34
C PRO A 937 -3.44 -13.26 -24.75
N ASP A 938 -3.07 -13.97 -25.82
CA ASP A 938 -3.34 -13.50 -27.19
C ASP A 938 -4.84 -13.42 -27.53
N LEU A 939 -5.71 -14.06 -26.73
CA LEU A 939 -7.17 -13.97 -26.81
C LEU A 939 -7.77 -12.91 -25.87
N LEU A 940 -6.99 -12.37 -24.93
CA LEU A 940 -7.42 -11.47 -23.86
C LEU A 940 -6.61 -10.16 -23.93
N LYS A 941 -7.26 -9.00 -24.06
CA LYS A 941 -6.63 -7.67 -24.28
C LYS A 941 -5.69 -7.14 -23.16
N ASP A 942 -5.20 -7.98 -22.25
CA ASP A 942 -4.30 -7.59 -21.14
C ASP A 942 -2.83 -7.93 -21.49
N HIS A 943 -2.14 -6.98 -22.14
CA HIS A 943 -0.74 -7.12 -22.59
C HIS A 943 0.31 -7.06 -21.47
N ASN A 944 -0.10 -6.95 -20.19
CA ASN A 944 0.83 -6.74 -19.08
C ASN A 944 0.81 -7.89 -18.06
N THR A 945 1.09 -9.11 -18.49
CA THR A 945 1.38 -10.22 -17.57
C THR A 945 2.79 -10.08 -17.01
N HIS A 946 2.98 -10.17 -15.68
CA HIS A 946 4.30 -10.14 -15.03
C HIS A 946 5.10 -11.43 -15.22
N ARG A 947 5.14 -11.91 -16.46
CA ARG A 947 5.75 -13.18 -16.89
C ARG A 947 7.05 -12.88 -17.62
N LEU A 948 8.05 -13.75 -17.43
CA LEU A 948 9.10 -13.91 -18.44
C LEU A 948 8.39 -14.25 -19.77
N ASN A 949 8.70 -13.56 -20.86
CA ASN A 949 8.00 -13.77 -22.12
C ASN A 949 8.20 -15.23 -22.61
N PRO A 950 7.10 -15.99 -22.85
CA PRO A 950 7.19 -17.40 -23.24
C PRO A 950 7.96 -17.66 -24.53
N SER A 951 8.09 -16.67 -25.42
CA SER A 951 8.84 -16.78 -26.68
C SER A 951 10.31 -17.14 -26.45
N TYR A 952 10.86 -16.77 -25.28
CA TYR A 952 12.25 -17.04 -24.88
C TYR A 952 12.38 -18.21 -23.90
N ALA A 953 11.26 -18.79 -23.44
CA ALA A 953 11.21 -19.85 -22.41
C ALA A 953 10.62 -21.17 -22.95
N LYS A 954 10.81 -21.46 -24.24
CA LYS A 954 10.19 -22.59 -24.97
C LYS A 954 10.54 -23.99 -24.40
N LYS A 955 11.62 -24.12 -23.64
CA LYS A 955 12.09 -25.39 -23.03
C LYS A 955 11.74 -25.54 -21.54
N VAL A 956 11.09 -24.55 -20.91
CA VAL A 956 10.71 -24.58 -19.49
C VAL A 956 9.34 -25.25 -19.36
N LYS A 957 9.25 -26.47 -18.80
CA LYS A 957 7.96 -27.16 -18.54
C LYS A 957 7.04 -26.36 -17.59
N SER A 958 7.56 -25.37 -16.87
CA SER A 958 6.89 -24.54 -15.87
C SER A 958 6.81 -23.03 -16.18
N ALA A 959 7.22 -22.55 -17.37
CA ALA A 959 7.17 -21.10 -17.69
C ALA A 959 5.76 -20.47 -17.63
N HIS A 960 4.73 -21.31 -17.68
CA HIS A 960 3.32 -20.92 -17.56
C HIS A 960 2.75 -21.07 -16.14
N ARG A 961 3.56 -21.49 -15.16
CA ARG A 961 3.12 -21.75 -13.78
C ARG A 961 3.54 -20.62 -12.82
N SER A 962 2.69 -19.59 -12.76
CA SER A 962 2.85 -18.45 -11.85
C SER A 962 1.65 -18.33 -10.93
N VAL A 963 1.88 -18.03 -9.65
CA VAL A 963 0.83 -17.57 -8.74
C VAL A 963 0.46 -16.13 -9.11
N ARG A 964 -0.81 -15.89 -9.41
CA ARG A 964 -1.34 -14.57 -9.70
C ARG A 964 -1.98 -13.96 -8.45
N THR A 965 -1.47 -12.82 -8.00
CA THR A 965 -2.07 -12.08 -6.90
C THR A 965 -2.63 -10.75 -7.35
N ARG A 966 -3.90 -10.49 -7.03
CA ARG A 966 -4.57 -9.21 -7.29
C ARG A 966 -5.19 -8.71 -6.01
N LEU A 967 -4.74 -7.56 -5.53
CA LEU A 967 -5.24 -6.95 -4.31
C LEU A 967 -5.98 -5.67 -4.68
N TYR A 968 -7.25 -5.57 -4.30
CA TYR A 968 -8.12 -4.44 -4.61
C TYR A 968 -8.51 -3.74 -3.30
N PHE A 969 -8.06 -2.51 -3.10
CA PHE A 969 -8.41 -1.72 -1.93
C PHE A 969 -9.55 -0.76 -2.23
N THR A 970 -10.60 -0.79 -1.42
CA THR A 970 -11.84 -0.06 -1.67
C THR A 970 -12.55 0.41 -0.39
N SER A 971 -13.76 0.96 -0.56
CA SER A 971 -14.65 1.42 0.50
C SER A 971 -15.70 0.34 0.87
N GLU A 972 -16.33 0.52 2.03
CA GLU A 972 -17.41 -0.35 2.55
C GLU A 972 -18.52 -0.62 1.53
N SER A 973 -18.95 0.44 0.84
CA SER A 973 -20.03 0.38 -0.14
C SER A 973 -19.80 -0.63 -1.27
N HIS A 974 -18.54 -0.76 -1.69
CA HIS A 974 -18.15 -1.64 -2.77
C HIS A 974 -18.13 -3.09 -2.29
N LEU A 975 -17.80 -3.33 -1.02
CA LEU A 975 -17.87 -4.65 -0.39
C LEU A 975 -19.31 -5.13 -0.24
N HIS A 976 -20.25 -4.26 0.18
CA HIS A 976 -21.67 -4.62 0.21
C HIS A 976 -22.20 -4.99 -1.17
N SER A 977 -21.82 -4.22 -2.19
CA SER A 977 -22.24 -4.43 -3.58
C SER A 977 -21.72 -5.76 -4.14
N LEU A 978 -20.42 -6.03 -3.95
CA LEU A 978 -19.78 -7.28 -4.37
C LEU A 978 -20.39 -8.49 -3.66
N LEU A 979 -20.59 -8.38 -2.35
CA LEU A 979 -21.20 -9.45 -1.55
C LEU A 979 -22.63 -9.74 -2.01
N ASN A 980 -23.44 -8.73 -2.31
CA ASN A 980 -24.78 -8.92 -2.82
C ASN A 980 -24.79 -9.63 -4.18
N ALA A 981 -23.88 -9.26 -5.10
CA ALA A 981 -23.76 -9.91 -6.41
C ALA A 981 -23.40 -11.40 -6.30
N LEU A 982 -22.47 -11.75 -5.41
CA LEU A 982 -22.03 -13.15 -5.23
C LEU A 982 -23.01 -13.99 -4.41
N ARG A 983 -23.74 -13.37 -3.48
CA ARG A 983 -24.59 -14.06 -2.50
C ARG A 983 -25.96 -14.47 -3.04
N PHE A 984 -26.57 -13.62 -3.86
CA PHE A 984 -27.92 -13.82 -4.33
C PHE A 984 -27.89 -14.28 -5.79
N GLY A 985 -28.13 -15.58 -6.02
CA GLY A 985 -28.32 -16.09 -7.37
C GLY A 985 -29.63 -15.61 -7.98
N ARG A 986 -29.65 -15.36 -9.29
CA ARG A 986 -30.91 -15.06 -10.01
C ARG A 986 -31.76 -16.31 -10.10
N GLY A 987 -33.08 -16.17 -9.95
CA GLY A 987 -34.01 -17.31 -10.07
C GLY A 987 -34.04 -17.96 -11.46
N GLU A 988 -33.68 -17.20 -12.50
CA GLU A 988 -33.59 -17.65 -13.90
C GLU A 988 -32.20 -18.16 -14.29
N CYS A 989 -31.18 -17.97 -13.43
CA CYS A 989 -29.82 -18.40 -13.72
C CYS A 989 -29.70 -19.89 -13.40
N THR A 990 -29.26 -20.67 -14.39
CA THR A 990 -28.98 -22.10 -14.24
C THR A 990 -27.81 -22.35 -13.29
N ILE A 991 -26.94 -21.35 -13.09
CA ILE A 991 -25.74 -21.44 -12.28
C ILE A 991 -26.05 -21.02 -10.84
N LYS A 992 -25.80 -21.93 -9.90
CA LYS A 992 -26.00 -21.67 -8.46
C LYS A 992 -24.98 -20.64 -7.97
N SER A 993 -25.43 -19.76 -7.06
CA SER A 993 -24.55 -18.80 -6.39
C SER A 993 -23.32 -19.49 -5.78
N PRO A 994 -22.12 -18.87 -5.90
CA PRO A 994 -20.87 -19.45 -5.40
C PRO A 994 -20.81 -19.50 -3.87
N ILE A 995 -21.66 -18.77 -3.16
CA ILE A 995 -21.70 -18.74 -1.69
C ILE A 995 -22.62 -19.83 -1.16
N GLY A 996 -22.10 -20.66 -0.25
CA GLY A 996 -22.82 -21.77 0.37
C GLY A 996 -23.96 -21.32 1.28
N GLU A 997 -25.01 -22.12 1.43
CA GLU A 997 -26.25 -21.73 2.12
C GLU A 997 -26.06 -21.39 3.61
N GLU A 998 -25.29 -22.21 4.34
CA GLU A 998 -24.91 -21.92 5.73
C GLU A 998 -24.05 -20.66 5.86
N SER A 999 -23.18 -20.42 4.88
CA SER A 999 -22.35 -19.21 4.82
C SER A 999 -23.21 -17.96 4.59
N ARG A 1000 -24.31 -18.06 3.81
CA ARG A 1000 -25.27 -16.95 3.65
C ARG A 1000 -25.92 -16.59 4.97
N LYS A 1001 -26.31 -17.59 5.78
CA LYS A 1001 -26.86 -17.38 7.13
C LYS A 1001 -25.84 -16.70 8.05
N TRP A 1002 -24.58 -17.14 8.03
CA TRP A 1002 -23.53 -16.51 8.82
C TRP A 1002 -23.26 -15.06 8.38
N ILE A 1003 -23.23 -14.79 7.08
CA ILE A 1003 -23.08 -13.44 6.52
C ILE A 1003 -24.23 -12.53 6.97
N GLU A 1004 -25.44 -13.06 7.14
CA GLU A 1004 -26.59 -12.30 7.65
C GLU A 1004 -26.44 -11.86 9.11
N ASP A 1005 -25.69 -12.62 9.90
CA ASP A 1005 -25.45 -12.35 11.32
C ASP A 1005 -24.28 -11.38 11.56
N ILE A 1006 -23.54 -10.98 10.51
CA ILE A 1006 -22.46 -9.99 10.61
C ILE A 1006 -23.06 -8.61 10.86
N THR A 1007 -22.73 -8.03 12.02
CA THR A 1007 -23.24 -6.72 12.46
C THR A 1007 -22.70 -5.55 11.64
N GLU A 1008 -21.44 -5.61 11.24
CA GLU A 1008 -20.80 -4.52 10.50
C GLU A 1008 -19.67 -5.10 9.65
N LEU A 1009 -19.57 -4.65 8.41
CA LEU A 1009 -18.39 -4.89 7.58
C LEU A 1009 -17.24 -3.97 8.01
N CYS A 1010 -16.69 -4.12 9.21
CA CYS A 1010 -15.78 -3.14 9.84
C CYS A 1010 -14.47 -2.89 9.06
N TYR A 1011 -13.62 -1.96 9.53
CA TYR A 1011 -12.33 -1.65 8.91
C TYR A 1011 -11.51 -2.91 8.64
N MET A 1012 -10.77 -2.95 7.53
CA MET A 1012 -10.05 -4.15 7.06
C MET A 1012 -10.93 -5.38 6.77
N THR A 1013 -12.26 -5.26 6.63
CA THR A 1013 -13.08 -6.32 6.03
C THR A 1013 -12.49 -6.74 4.69
N HIS A 1014 -12.40 -8.03 4.42
CA HIS A 1014 -11.83 -8.50 3.16
C HIS A 1014 -12.40 -9.83 2.69
N PHE A 1015 -12.45 -9.96 1.36
CA PHE A 1015 -12.74 -11.20 0.64
C PHE A 1015 -11.46 -11.72 0.03
N VAL A 1016 -11.32 -13.05 -0.02
CA VAL A 1016 -10.21 -13.72 -0.71
C VAL A 1016 -10.76 -14.83 -1.59
N VAL A 1017 -10.37 -14.85 -2.85
CA VAL A 1017 -10.60 -15.95 -3.79
C VAL A 1017 -9.25 -16.63 -4.04
N ARG A 1018 -9.16 -17.92 -3.71
CA ARG A 1018 -8.00 -18.76 -4.01
C ARG A 1018 -8.36 -19.77 -5.09
N VAL A 1019 -7.52 -19.88 -6.11
CA VAL A 1019 -7.65 -20.87 -7.19
C VAL A 1019 -6.53 -21.88 -7.04
N PHE A 1020 -6.91 -23.16 -7.03
CA PHE A 1020 -6.00 -24.29 -6.90
C PHE A 1020 -6.10 -25.18 -8.13
N GLU A 1021 -4.97 -25.67 -8.64
CA GLU A 1021 -4.88 -26.63 -9.73
C GLU A 1021 -4.59 -28.02 -9.17
N ARG A 1022 -5.43 -28.97 -9.55
CA ARG A 1022 -5.30 -30.39 -9.26
C ARG A 1022 -4.69 -31.06 -10.48
N VAL A 1023 -3.36 -31.17 -10.48
CA VAL A 1023 -2.57 -31.64 -11.63
C VAL A 1023 -2.88 -33.07 -12.05
N GLN A 1024 -3.52 -33.85 -11.17
CA GLN A 1024 -4.00 -35.20 -11.43
C GLN A 1024 -5.20 -35.27 -12.38
N TYR A 1025 -5.93 -34.17 -12.59
CA TYR A 1025 -7.06 -34.14 -13.52
C TYR A 1025 -6.63 -33.72 -14.93
N PRO A 1026 -7.28 -34.24 -16.00
CA PRO A 1026 -7.06 -33.81 -17.38
C PRO A 1026 -7.20 -32.30 -17.60
N LEU A 1027 -6.56 -31.75 -18.65
CA LEU A 1027 -6.54 -30.29 -18.92
C LEU A 1027 -7.94 -29.70 -19.21
N ASP A 1028 -8.82 -30.54 -19.74
CA ASP A 1028 -10.20 -30.25 -20.13
C ASP A 1028 -11.22 -30.53 -19.00
N ASP A 1029 -10.78 -31.08 -17.87
CA ASP A 1029 -11.65 -31.38 -16.75
C ASP A 1029 -12.00 -30.12 -15.94
N PHE A 1030 -13.30 -29.85 -15.78
CA PHE A 1030 -13.78 -28.73 -14.95
C PHE A 1030 -13.36 -28.83 -13.49
N ALA A 1031 -13.16 -30.05 -12.96
CA ALA A 1031 -12.70 -30.31 -11.60
C ALA A 1031 -11.19 -30.05 -11.40
N ARG A 1032 -10.42 -29.83 -12.48
CA ARG A 1032 -8.98 -29.50 -12.41
C ARG A 1032 -8.72 -28.23 -11.61
N PHE A 1033 -9.58 -27.22 -11.74
CA PHE A 1033 -9.40 -25.94 -11.05
C PHE A 1033 -10.46 -25.72 -9.97
N ARG A 1034 -10.07 -25.94 -8.71
CA ARG A 1034 -10.90 -25.68 -7.54
C ARG A 1034 -10.81 -24.22 -7.11
N VAL A 1035 -11.91 -23.66 -6.64
CA VAL A 1035 -11.95 -22.32 -6.05
C VAL A 1035 -12.40 -22.35 -4.59
N GLU A 1036 -11.76 -21.53 -3.78
CA GLU A 1036 -12.20 -21.22 -2.43
C GLU A 1036 -12.47 -19.72 -2.29
N ILE A 1037 -13.62 -19.36 -1.74
CA ILE A 1037 -13.96 -17.97 -1.41
C ILE A 1037 -14.04 -17.86 0.10
N SER A 1038 -13.29 -16.94 0.67
CA SER A 1038 -13.19 -16.70 2.12
C SER A 1038 -13.46 -15.23 2.45
N MET A 1039 -14.01 -14.96 3.65
CA MET A 1039 -14.37 -13.62 4.11
C MET A 1039 -14.02 -13.40 5.58
N SER A 1040 -13.54 -12.20 5.90
CA SER A 1040 -13.37 -11.70 7.27
C SER A 1040 -14.23 -10.45 7.45
N PRO A 1041 -14.97 -10.30 8.57
CA PRO A 1041 -15.77 -9.11 8.88
C PRO A 1041 -14.93 -7.89 9.31
N GLY A 1042 -13.60 -7.99 9.29
CA GLY A 1042 -12.69 -6.89 9.62
C GLY A 1042 -12.36 -6.79 11.10
N ALA A 1043 -11.98 -5.59 11.54
CA ALA A 1043 -11.57 -5.29 12.91
C ALA A 1043 -12.67 -5.68 13.91
N HIS A 1044 -12.31 -6.51 14.88
CA HIS A 1044 -13.21 -7.10 15.86
C HIS A 1044 -12.69 -6.83 17.27
N GLN A 1045 -13.50 -6.13 18.07
CA GLN A 1045 -13.44 -5.95 19.54
C GLN A 1045 -14.41 -4.82 19.92
N ASP A 1046 -14.93 -4.84 21.16
CA ASP A 1046 -15.72 -3.74 21.70
C ASP A 1046 -14.82 -2.50 21.90
N PRO A 1047 -15.09 -1.38 21.20
CA PRO A 1047 -14.36 -0.12 21.33
C PRO A 1047 -14.21 0.38 22.78
N LEU A 1048 -15.09 -0.03 23.68
CA LEU A 1048 -15.15 0.44 25.07
C LEU A 1048 -14.41 -0.47 26.06
N VAL A 1049 -13.98 -1.65 25.63
CA VAL A 1049 -13.25 -2.64 26.45
C VAL A 1049 -11.83 -2.85 25.94
N SER A 1050 -11.57 -2.52 24.66
CA SER A 1050 -10.24 -2.51 24.10
C SER A 1050 -9.35 -1.52 24.86
N ASP A 1051 -8.24 -2.02 25.37
CA ASP A 1051 -7.16 -1.20 25.92
C ASP A 1051 -6.72 -0.19 24.85
N PRO A 1052 -6.78 1.13 25.10
CA PRO A 1052 -6.43 2.15 24.10
C PRO A 1052 -4.96 2.07 23.68
N GLU A 1053 -4.09 1.37 24.42
CA GLU A 1053 -2.72 1.06 24.03
C GLU A 1053 -2.57 -0.24 23.24
N LYS A 1054 -3.63 -1.07 23.13
CA LYS A 1054 -3.62 -2.34 22.37
C LYS A 1054 -4.33 -2.22 21.04
N GLN A 1055 -3.75 -2.90 20.05
CA GLN A 1055 -4.23 -2.90 18.67
C GLN A 1055 -5.56 -3.63 18.52
N LEU A 1056 -6.53 -3.01 17.83
CA LEU A 1056 -7.76 -3.70 17.39
C LEU A 1056 -7.41 -4.79 16.37
N HIS A 1057 -7.63 -6.05 16.73
CA HIS A 1057 -7.33 -7.20 15.89
C HIS A 1057 -8.34 -7.37 14.74
N VAL A 1058 -7.87 -7.81 13.58
CA VAL A 1058 -8.73 -8.20 12.45
C VAL A 1058 -9.22 -9.63 12.65
N ALA A 1059 -10.52 -9.85 12.55
CA ALA A 1059 -11.15 -11.16 12.67
C ALA A 1059 -10.56 -12.18 11.67
N PRO A 1060 -10.50 -13.48 12.03
CA PRO A 1060 -10.02 -14.52 11.13
C PRO A 1060 -10.89 -14.63 9.87
N LEU A 1061 -10.30 -15.19 8.81
CA LEU A 1061 -11.00 -15.52 7.58
C LEU A 1061 -11.79 -16.81 7.76
N LYS A 1062 -13.02 -16.82 7.25
CA LYS A 1062 -13.88 -18.00 7.18
C LYS A 1062 -14.20 -18.33 5.72
N ILE A 1063 -14.15 -19.62 5.37
CA ILE A 1063 -14.56 -20.10 4.04
C ILE A 1063 -16.07 -19.89 3.89
N ILE A 1064 -16.49 -19.21 2.83
CA ILE A 1064 -17.88 -18.91 2.50
C ILE A 1064 -18.36 -19.54 1.18
N SER A 1065 -17.46 -20.04 0.34
CA SER A 1065 -17.81 -20.74 -0.90
C SER A 1065 -18.59 -22.04 -0.63
N ARG A 1066 -19.44 -22.43 -1.58
CA ARG A 1066 -20.03 -23.77 -1.59
C ARG A 1066 -18.96 -24.84 -1.78
N GLU A 1067 -19.19 -26.02 -1.23
CA GLU A 1067 -18.32 -27.18 -1.39
C GLU A 1067 -18.24 -27.59 -2.87
N GLY A 1068 -17.05 -27.98 -3.33
CA GLY A 1068 -16.82 -28.40 -4.70
C GLY A 1068 -16.85 -27.30 -5.78
N LEU A 1069 -16.89 -26.01 -5.40
CA LEU A 1069 -16.92 -24.91 -6.36
C LEU A 1069 -15.71 -24.96 -7.32
N THR A 1070 -16.00 -25.07 -8.61
CA THR A 1070 -14.98 -25.04 -9.67
C THR A 1070 -14.74 -23.62 -10.18
N CYS A 1071 -13.58 -23.40 -10.80
CA CYS A 1071 -13.23 -22.11 -11.38
C CYS A 1071 -14.14 -21.75 -12.57
N GLN A 1072 -14.53 -22.75 -13.37
CA GLN A 1072 -15.48 -22.54 -14.48
C GLN A 1072 -16.84 -22.08 -13.98
N GLU A 1073 -17.40 -22.72 -12.96
CA GLU A 1073 -18.70 -22.30 -12.40
C GLU A 1073 -18.68 -20.87 -11.86
N LEU A 1074 -17.57 -20.45 -11.24
CA LEU A 1074 -17.44 -19.06 -10.77
C LEU A 1074 -17.34 -18.08 -11.95
N VAL A 1075 -16.56 -18.42 -12.98
CA VAL A 1075 -16.41 -17.61 -14.20
C VAL A 1075 -17.76 -17.41 -14.88
N ASP A 1076 -18.53 -18.49 -15.05
CA ASP A 1076 -19.84 -18.45 -15.69
C ASP A 1076 -20.86 -17.64 -14.85
N TYR A 1077 -20.85 -17.81 -13.53
CA TYR A 1077 -21.72 -17.03 -12.63
C TYR A 1077 -21.41 -15.53 -12.70
N VAL A 1078 -20.12 -15.16 -12.72
CA VAL A 1078 -19.68 -13.77 -12.83
C VAL A 1078 -20.06 -13.18 -14.19
N ALA A 1079 -19.98 -13.96 -15.27
CA ALA A 1079 -20.43 -13.55 -16.59
C ALA A 1079 -21.93 -13.23 -16.61
N ASP A 1080 -22.79 -14.10 -16.06
CA ASP A 1080 -24.24 -13.83 -15.95
C ASP A 1080 -24.55 -12.55 -15.17
N CYS A 1081 -23.82 -12.26 -14.09
CA CYS A 1081 -23.97 -11.00 -13.36
C CYS A 1081 -23.61 -9.77 -14.22
N ILE A 1082 -22.58 -9.88 -15.06
CA ILE A 1082 -22.17 -8.79 -15.96
C ILE A 1082 -23.25 -8.58 -17.02
N ASP A 1083 -23.69 -9.64 -17.69
CA ASP A 1083 -24.71 -9.59 -18.74
C ASP A 1083 -26.03 -9.00 -18.20
N TYR A 1084 -26.44 -9.44 -17.01
CA TYR A 1084 -27.61 -8.89 -16.32
C TYR A 1084 -27.51 -7.37 -16.08
N ALA A 1085 -26.34 -6.88 -15.68
CA ALA A 1085 -26.14 -5.45 -15.48
C ALA A 1085 -26.27 -4.66 -16.80
N GLU A 1086 -25.72 -5.19 -17.89
CA GLU A 1086 -25.75 -4.56 -19.21
C GLU A 1086 -27.15 -4.52 -19.82
N GLU A 1087 -27.90 -5.63 -19.73
CA GLU A 1087 -29.29 -5.67 -20.20
C GLU A 1087 -30.19 -4.64 -19.49
N ASN A 1088 -30.05 -4.52 -18.18
CA ASN A 1088 -30.86 -3.59 -17.41
C ASN A 1088 -30.44 -2.13 -17.62
N GLU A 1089 -29.16 -1.86 -17.84
CA GLU A 1089 -28.67 -0.53 -18.21
C GLU A 1089 -29.24 -0.11 -19.57
N ALA A 1090 -29.29 -1.02 -20.55
CA ALA A 1090 -29.92 -0.79 -21.84
C ALA A 1090 -31.43 -0.52 -21.71
N LYS A 1091 -32.15 -1.32 -20.90
CA LYS A 1091 -33.59 -1.12 -20.62
C LYS A 1091 -33.87 0.24 -19.98
N GLU A 1092 -33.03 0.70 -19.03
CA GLU A 1092 -33.16 2.04 -18.46
C GLU A 1092 -32.92 3.16 -19.48
N MET A 1093 -31.90 3.03 -20.36
CA MET A 1093 -31.64 4.03 -21.40
C MET A 1093 -32.82 4.15 -22.38
N ILE A 1094 -33.42 3.02 -22.76
CA ILE A 1094 -34.61 2.99 -23.63
C ILE A 1094 -35.79 3.66 -22.91
N SER A 1095 -36.06 3.31 -21.64
CA SER A 1095 -37.14 3.91 -20.85
C SER A 1095 -36.99 5.43 -20.71
N ARG A 1096 -35.76 5.94 -20.52
CA ARG A 1096 -35.48 7.39 -20.46
C ARG A 1096 -35.73 8.08 -21.81
N THR A 1097 -35.38 7.43 -22.91
CA THR A 1097 -35.57 7.98 -24.27
C THR A 1097 -37.05 8.02 -24.66
N VAL A 1098 -37.82 7.01 -24.23
CA VAL A 1098 -39.28 6.97 -24.43
C VAL A 1098 -39.98 8.00 -23.55
N ALA A 1099 -39.55 8.17 -22.29
CA ALA A 1099 -40.09 9.20 -21.39
C ALA A 1099 -39.78 10.64 -21.86
N SER A 1100 -38.62 10.88 -22.49
CA SER A 1100 -38.29 12.20 -23.04
C SER A 1100 -39.04 12.54 -24.33
N ASN A 1101 -39.53 11.54 -25.07
CA ASN A 1101 -40.29 11.73 -26.31
C ASN A 1101 -41.81 11.74 -26.09
N GLY A 1102 -42.30 11.38 -24.89
CA GLY A 1102 -43.72 11.33 -24.55
C GLY A 1102 -44.32 12.62 -23.97
N ASP A 1103 -43.51 13.63 -23.67
CA ASP A 1103 -43.98 14.85 -22.99
C ASP A 1103 -44.04 16.04 -23.96
N ASN A 1104 -45.00 15.97 -24.89
CA ASN A 1104 -45.46 17.10 -25.70
C ASN A 1104 -46.95 16.93 -26.03
N SER A 1105 -47.80 16.97 -25.00
CA SER A 1105 -49.22 17.33 -25.16
C SER A 1105 -49.78 17.90 -23.85
N PRO A 1106 -50.48 19.05 -23.86
CA PRO A 1106 -50.94 19.69 -22.64
C PRO A 1106 -52.44 19.46 -22.43
N GLU A 1107 -52.86 18.55 -21.54
CA GLU A 1107 -54.25 18.55 -21.07
C GLU A 1107 -54.43 18.28 -19.56
N LYS A 1108 -55.01 19.32 -18.95
CA LYS A 1108 -55.84 19.49 -17.74
C LYS A 1108 -55.94 18.40 -16.66
N ALA A 1109 -55.83 18.91 -15.43
CA ALA A 1109 -56.12 18.25 -14.17
C ALA A 1109 -57.61 17.85 -13.98
N SER A 1110 -57.83 16.66 -13.42
CA SER A 1110 -58.90 16.40 -12.45
C SER A 1110 -58.56 15.22 -11.54
N SER A 1111 -58.93 15.37 -10.27
CA SER A 1111 -58.85 14.43 -9.15
C SER A 1111 -59.38 13.01 -9.41
N GLY A 1112 -58.74 12.00 -8.81
CA GLY A 1112 -59.30 10.65 -8.68
C GLY A 1112 -58.31 9.64 -8.12
N ASP A 1113 -58.58 9.20 -6.89
CA ASP A 1113 -57.95 8.11 -6.15
C ASP A 1113 -57.98 6.79 -6.94
N VAL A 1114 -56.84 6.10 -7.12
CA VAL A 1114 -56.82 4.68 -7.56
C VAL A 1114 -55.62 3.94 -6.94
N THR A 1115 -55.97 2.93 -6.16
CA THR A 1115 -55.14 1.86 -5.56
C THR A 1115 -54.30 1.06 -6.57
N PRO A 1116 -53.14 0.51 -6.19
CA PRO A 1116 -52.35 -0.33 -7.08
C PRO A 1116 -52.96 -1.74 -7.18
N VAL A 1117 -53.30 -2.16 -8.39
CA VAL A 1117 -53.80 -3.51 -8.70
C VAL A 1117 -52.63 -4.50 -8.65
N LYS A 1118 -52.70 -5.44 -7.70
CA LYS A 1118 -52.01 -6.74 -7.77
C LYS A 1118 -52.70 -7.58 -8.84
N HIS A 1119 -51.95 -8.34 -9.63
CA HIS A 1119 -52.27 -9.76 -9.87
C HIS A 1119 -51.06 -10.52 -10.43
N SER A 1120 -50.63 -11.50 -9.64
CA SER A 1120 -50.02 -12.74 -10.10
C SER A 1120 -51.12 -13.80 -10.04
N MET A 1121 -51.25 -14.64 -11.08
CA MET A 1121 -51.57 -16.08 -10.94
C MET A 1121 -51.50 -16.82 -12.29
N TYR A 1122 -50.74 -17.93 -12.25
CA TYR A 1122 -50.88 -19.25 -12.91
C TYR A 1122 -52.03 -19.51 -13.91
N SER A 1123 -51.71 -20.20 -15.03
CA SER A 1123 -52.09 -21.62 -15.27
C SER A 1123 -51.80 -22.06 -16.72
N LEU A 1124 -51.37 -23.32 -16.84
CA LEU A 1124 -51.15 -24.14 -18.03
C LEU A 1124 -52.42 -24.36 -18.90
N SER A 1125 -52.23 -24.55 -20.21
CA SER A 1125 -52.56 -25.76 -21.00
C SER A 1125 -52.97 -25.47 -22.46
N ASP A 1126 -52.38 -26.27 -23.35
CA ASP A 1126 -52.74 -26.69 -24.71
C ASP A 1126 -53.96 -26.04 -25.40
N ASN A 1127 -53.82 -25.56 -26.65
CA ASN A 1127 -53.90 -26.39 -27.86
C ASN A 1127 -54.02 -25.53 -29.15
N SER A 1128 -53.42 -26.07 -30.23
CA SER A 1128 -53.76 -25.92 -31.66
C SER A 1128 -53.70 -24.56 -32.39
N GLY A 1129 -52.96 -24.55 -33.51
CA GLY A 1129 -53.33 -23.78 -34.71
C GLY A 1129 -52.17 -23.09 -35.45
N ASP A 1130 -51.60 -23.79 -36.45
CA ASP A 1130 -50.99 -23.31 -37.71
C ASP A 1130 -50.65 -21.81 -37.83
N SER A 1131 -49.44 -21.39 -38.19
CA SER A 1131 -48.88 -21.59 -39.54
C SER A 1131 -47.52 -20.89 -39.68
N ASN A 1132 -46.63 -21.53 -40.43
CA ASN A 1132 -45.47 -21.03 -41.19
C ASN A 1132 -45.15 -19.52 -41.14
N PHE A 1133 -43.89 -19.17 -40.86
CA PHE A 1133 -42.98 -18.62 -41.87
C PHE A 1133 -41.53 -18.61 -41.37
N SER A 1134 -40.67 -19.29 -42.13
CA SER A 1134 -39.22 -19.24 -42.14
C SER A 1134 -38.69 -17.91 -42.68
N ASN A 1135 -37.62 -17.37 -42.09
CA ASN A 1135 -36.34 -17.08 -42.78
C ASN A 1135 -35.36 -16.29 -41.88
N ASP A 1136 -34.19 -16.89 -41.68
CA ASP A 1136 -32.84 -16.34 -41.84
C ASP A 1136 -32.65 -14.81 -41.77
N ASN A 1137 -32.04 -14.34 -40.68
CA ASN A 1137 -30.71 -13.72 -40.67
C ASN A 1137 -30.19 -13.51 -39.24
#